data_AF-A0A3P1ZAP6-F1
#
_entry.id   AF-A0A3P1ZAP6-F1
#
_cell.length_a   1.000
_cell.length_b   1.000
_cell.length_c   1.000
_cell.angle_alpha   90.00
_cell.angle_beta   90.00
_cell.angle_gamma   90.00
#
_symmetry.space_group_name_H-M   'P 1'
#
loop_
_entity.id
_entity.type
_entity.pdbx_description
1 polymer ?
#
loop_
_entity_poly.entity_id
_entity_poly.type
_entity_poly.pdbx_seq_one_letter_code
_entity_poly.pdbx_strand_id
1 'polypeptide(L)'
;MKAKHILLAAVALLPGINHAQSIDFETQTWTGIGVYDTWEQSPFREKLLKGNVAVINNPTKTEIDPITKKNVNISDKVLAVQRSRYGSNTFGARIDLKETFELTPTTQYVHVWIHRPKKGRVMVVGLGKRKDRAGQSSETEQFWAMSTSAIEGGSWKEVVLPFRGNGGIDIHSLVVVPDCESPHNLQEDFIAYIDNVSVSLSPTPQLVNDYYYINFDKKQTHVRNDRYIEGVSLTTPDGKQEAGISDTKKIYTEVQKTFPVKAGQKVTAAVKYKGSWMHAYCYLDADNDGLFTENNPKELLSYSYLSDNPSNPTVGKNSAGQVISGNARNTLAMPEFTIPENLTPGYYRLRYKVDWDNADPAGEVKSENNLLKNGGGFVDVRLNVHTDEVTVNDANRNGYVSDAEGNRLVSMKVPFGKAFKIKMNPENGFEYSGIIVKYGYNLSGDSIVKGNVQWEKVRISRSKFNEDDHTFVIPGKYMEGNVEIEGLFIEKGTYTPAATRYETTKIIDGQFSKDTPWYTLQIGKEGYVLSENQTKPIVLNRTQIDTDNAAQLWCFVGDEAEGYRIYNCKAGAGKVLAAPVTMKGNKGGESYPVMHSTDEVPNDYIDVWMFQDSEDLGTGSNYAYLYQKGYPAHKINNRDKKLAFWSGGADAGSTLTVTFARKTSPTAIANISAQHSAADATIYNLDGRPAAPLYQGVCVKDGKKLLKSRR
;
A
#
# COMPACT_ATOMS: atom_id res chain seq x y z
N MET A 1 38.66 -24.09 -7.13
CA MET A 1 38.78 -24.08 -5.66
C MET A 1 37.38 -24.22 -5.09
N LYS A 2 37.17 -25.24 -4.25
CA LYS A 2 35.87 -25.88 -3.96
C LYS A 2 34.91 -24.94 -3.22
N ALA A 3 33.65 -24.94 -3.67
CA ALA A 3 32.55 -24.21 -3.05
C ALA A 3 32.41 -24.59 -1.57
N LYS A 4 32.41 -23.57 -0.70
CA LYS A 4 32.19 -23.72 0.74
C LYS A 4 30.70 -24.00 0.98
N HIS A 5 30.38 -25.28 1.14
CA HIS A 5 29.53 -25.86 2.19
C HIS A 5 28.50 -24.89 2.81
N ILE A 6 27.25 -24.99 2.37
CA ILE A 6 26.11 -24.70 3.25
C ILE A 6 26.14 -25.80 4.29
N LEU A 7 26.71 -25.48 5.44
CA LEU A 7 26.76 -26.34 6.60
C LEU A 7 25.31 -26.48 7.10
N LEU A 8 24.70 -27.66 6.96
CA LEU A 8 23.76 -28.11 7.96
C LEU A 8 24.51 -28.00 9.29
N ALA A 9 24.12 -27.04 10.12
CA ALA A 9 24.69 -26.92 11.45
C ALA A 9 24.40 -28.23 12.19
N ALA A 10 25.47 -29.00 12.41
CA ALA A 10 25.50 -30.05 13.39
C ALA A 10 24.94 -29.50 14.71
N VAL A 11 23.88 -30.13 15.21
CA VAL A 11 23.41 -29.93 16.58
C VAL A 11 24.54 -30.38 17.50
N ALA A 12 25.35 -29.42 17.95
CA ALA A 12 26.33 -29.66 18.99
C ALA A 12 25.59 -29.94 20.30
N LEU A 13 25.90 -31.11 20.85
CA LEU A 13 25.39 -31.70 22.08
C LEU A 13 25.35 -30.71 23.26
N LEU A 14 24.15 -30.36 23.71
CA LEU A 14 23.85 -30.02 25.11
C LEU A 14 23.04 -31.17 25.70
N PRO A 15 23.37 -31.68 26.90
CA PRO A 15 22.65 -32.79 27.50
C PRO A 15 21.36 -32.26 28.15
N GLY A 16 20.20 -32.64 27.60
CA GLY A 16 18.90 -32.31 28.20
C GLY A 16 17.72 -32.27 27.22
N ILE A 17 17.41 -33.41 26.60
CA ILE A 17 16.12 -33.84 26.04
C ILE A 17 15.28 -32.78 25.28
N ASN A 18 15.36 -32.82 23.95
CA ASN A 18 14.21 -32.97 23.03
C ASN A 18 14.76 -33.31 21.64
N HIS A 19 14.72 -34.59 21.25
CA HIS A 19 15.13 -35.04 19.91
C HIS A 19 14.22 -34.39 18.86
N ALA A 20 14.75 -33.47 18.06
CA ALA A 20 14.12 -33.07 16.81
C ALA A 20 14.30 -34.21 15.81
N GLN A 21 13.21 -34.86 15.39
CA GLN A 21 13.25 -35.85 14.29
C GLN A 21 13.52 -35.09 12.98
N SER A 22 14.47 -35.51 12.16
CA SER A 22 14.73 -34.94 10.84
C SER A 22 15.05 -36.03 9.81
N ILE A 23 14.46 -35.91 8.62
CA ILE A 23 14.57 -36.87 7.51
C ILE A 23 14.74 -36.09 6.20
N ASP A 24 15.92 -36.18 5.61
CA ASP A 24 16.35 -35.50 4.36
C ASP A 24 16.54 -36.48 3.18
N PHE A 25 16.31 -37.78 3.40
CA PHE A 25 16.46 -38.85 2.41
C PHE A 25 17.86 -39.05 1.82
N GLU A 26 18.88 -38.32 2.30
CA GLU A 26 20.27 -38.42 1.85
C GLU A 26 20.95 -39.67 2.42
N THR A 27 20.64 -39.97 3.68
CA THR A 27 21.09 -41.19 4.35
C THR A 27 19.90 -41.86 5.02
N GLN A 28 19.94 -43.18 5.16
CA GLN A 28 18.80 -43.94 5.68
C GLN A 28 18.58 -43.69 7.18
N THR A 29 17.76 -42.67 7.49
CA THR A 29 17.32 -42.26 8.84
C THR A 29 15.92 -42.77 9.19
N TRP A 30 15.33 -43.61 8.33
CA TRP A 30 14.05 -44.29 8.50
C TRP A 30 14.22 -45.82 8.45
N THR A 31 13.26 -46.56 9.00
CA THR A 31 13.25 -48.03 8.99
C THR A 31 12.47 -48.62 7.82
N GLY A 32 11.51 -47.87 7.27
CA GLY A 32 10.65 -48.30 6.17
C GLY A 32 10.00 -47.11 5.46
N ILE A 33 9.66 -47.31 4.18
CA ILE A 33 8.81 -46.42 3.40
C ILE A 33 7.69 -47.21 2.75
N GLY A 34 6.51 -46.61 2.64
CA GLY A 34 5.32 -47.25 2.10
C GLY A 34 4.27 -46.23 1.71
N VAL A 35 3.08 -46.72 1.38
CA VAL A 35 1.88 -45.89 1.25
C VAL A 35 0.93 -46.21 2.38
N TYR A 36 0.11 -45.25 2.77
CA TYR A 36 -0.95 -45.46 3.76
C TYR A 36 -2.18 -44.65 3.37
N ASP A 37 -3.34 -45.18 3.73
CA ASP A 37 -4.64 -44.57 3.53
C ASP A 37 -5.44 -44.74 4.83
N THR A 38 -6.07 -43.68 5.34
CA THR A 38 -6.86 -43.77 6.58
C THR A 38 -8.19 -44.48 6.34
N TRP A 39 -8.64 -44.60 5.09
CA TRP A 39 -9.82 -45.36 4.74
C TRP A 39 -9.52 -46.87 4.84
N GLU A 40 -10.11 -47.55 5.82
CA GLU A 40 -9.78 -48.95 6.11
C GLU A 40 -10.06 -49.91 4.95
N GLN A 41 -11.07 -49.62 4.13
CA GLN A 41 -11.44 -50.38 2.93
C GLN A 41 -10.70 -49.91 1.66
N SER A 42 -9.68 -49.05 1.82
CA SER A 42 -8.87 -48.61 0.70
C SER A 42 -8.24 -49.83 0.02
N PRO A 43 -8.22 -49.90 -1.32
CA PRO A 43 -7.60 -51.01 -2.03
C PRO A 43 -6.11 -51.15 -1.71
N PHE A 44 -5.46 -50.08 -1.22
CA PHE A 44 -4.07 -50.12 -0.74
C PHE A 44 -3.95 -50.73 0.66
N ARG A 45 -4.92 -50.50 1.55
CA ARG A 45 -4.99 -51.10 2.89
C ARG A 45 -5.32 -52.59 2.83
N GLU A 46 -6.24 -52.97 1.93
CA GLU A 46 -6.62 -54.36 1.67
C GLU A 46 -5.60 -55.10 0.79
N LYS A 47 -4.53 -54.42 0.34
CA LYS A 47 -3.46 -54.95 -0.52
C LYS A 47 -3.96 -55.45 -1.89
N LEU A 48 -5.12 -54.97 -2.33
CA LEU A 48 -5.63 -55.18 -3.69
C LEU A 48 -4.82 -54.39 -4.72
N LEU A 49 -4.27 -53.24 -4.31
CA LEU A 49 -3.35 -52.43 -5.09
C LEU A 49 -2.05 -52.18 -4.32
N LYS A 50 -0.93 -52.14 -5.05
CA LYS A 50 0.38 -51.73 -4.52
C LYS A 50 0.63 -50.28 -4.86
N GLY A 51 0.82 -49.43 -3.85
CA GLY A 51 1.18 -48.03 -4.06
C GLY A 51 2.65 -47.86 -4.47
N ASN A 52 2.93 -46.82 -5.26
CA ASN A 52 4.27 -46.48 -5.71
C ASN A 52 4.87 -45.40 -4.82
N VAL A 53 5.96 -45.74 -4.15
CA VAL A 53 6.73 -44.86 -3.25
C VAL A 53 8.19 -45.30 -3.24
N ALA A 54 9.12 -44.36 -3.39
CA ALA A 54 10.55 -44.65 -3.42
C ALA A 54 11.38 -43.41 -3.10
N VAL A 55 12.55 -43.60 -2.50
CA VAL A 55 13.59 -42.57 -2.49
C VAL A 55 14.30 -42.59 -3.84
N ILE A 56 14.31 -41.45 -4.53
CA ILE A 56 14.85 -41.29 -5.88
C ILE A 56 15.86 -40.15 -5.93
N ASN A 57 16.61 -40.03 -7.03
CA ASN A 57 17.36 -38.80 -7.32
C ASN A 57 16.38 -37.63 -7.42
N ASN A 58 16.70 -36.50 -6.80
CA ASN A 58 15.90 -35.28 -6.84
C ASN A 58 15.75 -34.77 -8.29
N PRO A 59 14.57 -34.92 -8.92
CA PRO A 59 14.37 -34.51 -10.32
C PRO A 59 14.28 -32.99 -10.46
N THR A 60 14.10 -32.30 -9.34
CA THR A 60 13.96 -30.84 -9.24
C THR A 60 15.21 -30.18 -8.64
N LYS A 61 16.35 -30.88 -8.56
CA LYS A 61 17.59 -30.34 -7.98
C LYS A 61 18.05 -29.05 -8.67
N THR A 62 17.78 -28.92 -9.96
CA THR A 62 18.11 -27.75 -10.78
C THR A 62 17.01 -26.69 -10.81
N GLU A 63 15.89 -26.88 -10.10
CA GLU A 63 14.82 -25.89 -10.01
C GLU A 63 15.37 -24.63 -9.35
N ILE A 64 15.27 -23.52 -10.06
CA ILE A 64 15.73 -22.22 -9.59
C ILE A 64 14.53 -21.47 -9.02
N ASP A 65 14.68 -21.00 -7.80
CA ASP A 65 13.74 -20.08 -7.20
C ASP A 65 13.67 -18.80 -8.06
N PRO A 66 12.50 -18.43 -8.59
CA PRO A 66 12.38 -17.29 -9.49
C PRO A 66 12.70 -15.95 -8.79
N ILE A 67 12.64 -15.91 -7.47
CA ILE A 67 12.92 -14.77 -6.59
C ILE A 67 14.41 -14.75 -6.24
N THR A 68 14.92 -15.80 -5.59
CA THR A 68 16.29 -15.80 -5.04
C THR A 68 17.37 -16.16 -6.06
N LYS A 69 16.99 -16.63 -7.25
CA LYS A 69 17.89 -17.13 -8.33
C LYS A 69 18.82 -18.26 -7.88
N LYS A 70 18.51 -18.92 -6.76
CA LYS A 70 19.23 -20.08 -6.25
C LYS A 70 18.41 -21.34 -6.44
N ASN A 71 19.07 -22.49 -6.41
CA ASN A 71 18.39 -23.77 -6.39
C ASN A 71 17.48 -23.88 -5.16
N VAL A 72 16.20 -24.23 -5.36
CA VAL A 72 15.20 -24.25 -4.27
C VAL A 72 15.49 -25.39 -3.30
N ASN A 73 15.59 -26.62 -3.83
CA ASN A 73 15.94 -27.80 -3.05
C ASN A 73 17.20 -28.46 -3.65
N ILE A 74 18.32 -28.37 -2.92
CA ILE A 74 19.63 -28.87 -3.35
C ILE A 74 19.91 -30.31 -2.96
N SER A 75 18.99 -30.99 -2.27
CA SER A 75 19.12 -32.42 -1.91
C SER A 75 19.41 -33.26 -3.16
N ASP A 76 20.29 -34.24 -3.02
CA ASP A 76 20.54 -35.26 -4.04
C ASP A 76 19.38 -36.25 -4.14
N LYS A 77 18.67 -36.48 -3.02
CA LYS A 77 17.59 -37.45 -2.91
C LYS A 77 16.29 -36.81 -2.40
N VAL A 78 15.16 -37.39 -2.79
CA VAL A 78 13.82 -37.04 -2.29
C VAL A 78 12.95 -38.29 -2.22
N LEU A 79 11.92 -38.27 -1.39
CA LEU A 79 10.87 -39.29 -1.39
C LEU A 79 9.82 -38.96 -2.45
N ALA A 80 9.69 -39.81 -3.46
CA ALA A 80 8.62 -39.71 -4.45
C ALA A 80 7.45 -40.62 -4.05
N VAL A 81 6.23 -40.10 -4.19
CA VAL A 81 4.99 -40.87 -4.05
C VAL A 81 4.07 -40.61 -5.21
N GLN A 82 3.47 -41.67 -5.77
CA GLN A 82 2.39 -41.53 -6.73
C GLN A 82 1.08 -41.32 -5.97
N ARG A 83 0.54 -40.09 -5.99
CA ARG A 83 -0.82 -39.83 -5.54
C ARG A 83 -1.79 -40.53 -6.50
N SER A 84 -2.39 -41.63 -6.04
CA SER A 84 -3.29 -42.44 -6.88
C SER A 84 -4.75 -42.00 -6.77
N ARG A 85 -5.46 -41.94 -7.89
CA ARG A 85 -6.91 -41.68 -7.95
C ARG A 85 -7.77 -42.74 -7.27
N TYR A 86 -7.22 -43.92 -7.00
CA TYR A 86 -7.91 -44.99 -6.26
C TYR A 86 -7.75 -44.88 -4.74
N GLY A 87 -6.85 -44.01 -4.26
CA GLY A 87 -6.68 -43.73 -2.84
C GLY A 87 -7.63 -42.63 -2.39
N SER A 88 -8.06 -42.67 -1.13
CA SER A 88 -8.92 -41.65 -0.54
C SER A 88 -8.24 -40.26 -0.52
N ASN A 89 -8.92 -39.21 -0.08
CA ASN A 89 -8.29 -37.90 0.14
C ASN A 89 -7.27 -37.88 1.31
N THR A 90 -7.02 -39.00 1.98
CA THR A 90 -5.99 -39.13 3.02
C THR A 90 -4.90 -40.13 2.63
N PHE A 91 -4.86 -40.56 1.37
CA PHE A 91 -3.80 -41.40 0.82
C PHE A 91 -2.48 -40.64 0.71
N GLY A 92 -1.41 -41.18 1.31
CA GLY A 92 -0.11 -40.51 1.38
C GLY A 92 1.10 -41.45 1.50
N ALA A 93 2.28 -40.83 1.50
CA ALA A 93 3.55 -41.51 1.71
C ALA A 93 3.76 -41.78 3.20
N ARG A 94 3.98 -43.04 3.56
CA ARG A 94 4.34 -43.47 4.92
C ARG A 94 5.85 -43.53 5.08
N ILE A 95 6.33 -42.99 6.19
CA ILE A 95 7.72 -43.02 6.61
C ILE A 95 7.76 -43.62 8.02
N ASP A 96 8.37 -44.79 8.16
CA ASP A 96 8.58 -45.44 9.47
C ASP A 96 9.84 -44.89 10.11
N LEU A 97 9.68 -44.27 11.28
CA LEU A 97 10.76 -43.56 11.95
C LEU A 97 11.77 -44.55 12.55
N LYS A 98 13.05 -44.20 12.48
CA LYS A 98 14.11 -44.95 13.17
C LYS A 98 14.13 -44.67 14.66
N GLU A 99 13.88 -43.42 15.03
CA GLU A 99 13.69 -42.97 16.41
C GLU A 99 12.25 -42.50 16.56
N THR A 100 11.55 -42.98 17.58
CA THR A 100 10.20 -42.51 17.89
C THR A 100 10.26 -41.19 18.64
N PHE A 101 9.23 -40.36 18.51
CA PHE A 101 9.08 -39.16 19.34
C PHE A 101 7.76 -39.17 20.10
N GLU A 102 7.70 -38.46 21.23
CA GLU A 102 6.50 -38.39 22.05
C GLU A 102 5.54 -37.29 21.58
N LEU A 103 4.26 -37.63 21.45
CA LEU A 103 3.18 -36.67 21.26
C LEU A 103 2.85 -36.01 22.61
N THR A 104 3.34 -34.79 22.82
CA THR A 104 3.21 -34.07 24.09
C THR A 104 2.02 -33.09 24.11
N PRO A 105 1.62 -32.60 25.31
CA PRO A 105 0.67 -31.49 25.44
C PRO A 105 1.19 -30.15 24.90
N THR A 106 2.51 -29.97 24.84
CA THR A 106 3.14 -28.81 24.22
C THR A 106 2.94 -28.88 22.71
N THR A 107 2.56 -27.75 22.09
CA THR A 107 2.39 -27.71 20.64
C THR A 107 3.73 -27.90 19.96
N GLN A 108 3.77 -28.87 19.05
CA GLN A 108 4.89 -29.18 18.19
C GLN A 108 4.47 -28.90 16.74
N TYR A 109 5.45 -28.79 15.85
CA TYR A 109 5.25 -28.49 14.44
C TYR A 109 5.95 -29.55 13.60
N VAL A 110 5.24 -30.09 12.62
CA VAL A 110 5.86 -30.88 11.56
C VAL A 110 6.09 -29.97 10.35
N HIS A 111 7.34 -29.90 9.92
CA HIS A 111 7.78 -29.23 8.72
C HIS A 111 7.92 -30.28 7.63
N VAL A 112 7.35 -30.03 6.46
CA VAL A 112 7.43 -30.93 5.30
C VAL A 112 7.65 -30.09 4.07
N TRP A 113 8.72 -30.36 3.32
CA TRP A 113 8.88 -29.80 1.99
C TRP A 113 8.17 -30.69 0.99
N ILE A 114 7.34 -30.09 0.15
CA ILE A 114 6.55 -30.79 -0.85
C ILE A 114 6.62 -30.08 -2.21
N HIS A 115 6.79 -30.86 -3.27
CA HIS A 115 6.67 -30.41 -4.65
C HIS A 115 5.66 -31.30 -5.39
N ARG A 116 4.64 -30.71 -6.00
CA ARG A 116 3.56 -31.43 -6.71
C ARG A 116 2.98 -30.57 -7.83
N PRO A 117 2.34 -31.14 -8.86
CA PRO A 117 1.92 -30.38 -10.05
C PRO A 117 0.69 -29.48 -9.84
N LYS A 118 -0.10 -29.71 -8.80
CA LYS A 118 -1.37 -29.00 -8.58
C LYS A 118 -1.52 -28.40 -7.18
N LYS A 119 -2.41 -27.42 -7.09
CA LYS A 119 -2.88 -26.83 -5.83
C LYS A 119 -3.74 -27.81 -5.02
N GLY A 120 -3.62 -27.79 -3.70
CA GLY A 120 -4.43 -28.62 -2.79
C GLY A 120 -4.03 -28.49 -1.31
N ARG A 121 -4.79 -29.05 -0.38
CA ARG A 121 -4.37 -29.10 1.04
C ARG A 121 -3.41 -30.26 1.29
N VAL A 122 -2.56 -30.10 2.29
CA VAL A 122 -1.58 -31.11 2.74
C VAL A 122 -1.93 -31.52 4.15
N MET A 123 -1.78 -32.80 4.46
CA MET A 123 -1.98 -33.34 5.81
C MET A 123 -0.82 -34.23 6.20
N VAL A 124 -0.53 -34.27 7.49
CA VAL A 124 0.35 -35.26 8.11
C VAL A 124 -0.43 -36.01 9.18
N VAL A 125 -0.40 -37.34 9.13
CA VAL A 125 -0.97 -38.22 10.15
C VAL A 125 0.16 -38.89 10.92
N GLY A 126 0.11 -38.83 12.25
CA GLY A 126 1.04 -39.57 13.11
C GLY A 126 0.46 -40.92 13.51
N LEU A 127 1.13 -42.01 13.14
CA LEU A 127 0.79 -43.36 13.58
C LEU A 127 1.63 -43.71 14.79
N GLY A 128 0.99 -44.20 15.85
CA GLY A 128 1.68 -44.49 17.09
C GLY A 128 0.84 -45.26 18.09
N LYS A 129 1.39 -45.43 19.29
CA LYS A 129 0.70 -46.13 20.39
C LYS A 129 1.02 -45.47 21.72
N ARG A 130 0.11 -45.63 22.67
CA ARG A 130 0.33 -45.21 24.04
C ARG A 130 1.29 -46.14 24.76
N LYS A 131 2.19 -45.57 25.57
CA LYS A 131 3.12 -46.30 26.45
C LYS A 131 2.38 -47.15 27.48
N ASP A 132 1.20 -46.71 27.91
CA ASP A 132 0.37 -47.36 28.94
C ASP A 132 -0.64 -48.38 28.39
N ARG A 133 -0.69 -48.63 27.06
CA ARG A 133 -1.62 -49.59 26.43
C ARG A 133 -0.89 -50.62 25.58
N ALA A 134 -0.42 -51.70 26.22
CA ALA A 134 0.35 -52.75 25.55
C ALA A 134 -0.37 -53.41 24.34
N GLY A 135 -1.71 -53.47 24.34
CA GLY A 135 -2.50 -54.05 23.25
C GLY A 135 -2.83 -53.11 22.09
N GLN A 136 -2.44 -51.82 22.17
CA GLN A 136 -2.70 -50.87 21.09
C GLN A 136 -1.69 -51.05 19.95
N SER A 137 -2.20 -51.13 18.72
CA SER A 137 -1.35 -51.18 17.52
C SER A 137 -0.56 -49.88 17.35
N SER A 138 0.71 -49.98 16.94
CA SER A 138 1.53 -48.83 16.49
C SER A 138 1.00 -48.17 15.22
N GLU A 139 0.05 -48.82 14.55
CA GLU A 139 -0.68 -48.30 13.38
C GLU A 139 -1.84 -47.39 13.77
N THR A 140 -2.10 -47.18 15.07
CA THR A 140 -3.21 -46.32 15.49
C THR A 140 -2.90 -44.86 15.16
N GLU A 141 -3.84 -44.18 14.53
CA GLU A 141 -3.75 -42.76 14.20
C GLU A 141 -3.87 -41.91 15.48
N GLN A 142 -2.82 -41.18 15.84
CA GLN A 142 -2.73 -40.41 17.09
C GLN A 142 -2.96 -38.92 16.89
N PHE A 143 -2.61 -38.38 15.73
CA PHE A 143 -2.91 -37.00 15.36
C PHE A 143 -3.10 -36.86 13.85
N TRP A 144 -3.90 -35.87 13.48
CA TRP A 144 -4.12 -35.45 12.10
C TRP A 144 -3.86 -33.94 12.05
N ALA A 145 -2.81 -33.52 11.34
CA ALA A 145 -2.46 -32.12 11.18
C ALA A 145 -2.62 -31.74 9.71
N MET A 146 -3.48 -30.77 9.40
CA MET A 146 -3.85 -30.44 8.02
C MET A 146 -3.75 -28.94 7.77
N SER A 147 -3.32 -28.54 6.57
CA SER A 147 -3.26 -27.13 6.18
C SER A 147 -4.68 -26.56 6.09
N THR A 148 -4.89 -25.37 6.65
CA THR A 148 -6.19 -24.68 6.64
C THR A 148 -6.53 -24.11 5.26
N SER A 149 -5.51 -23.86 4.43
CA SER A 149 -5.64 -23.39 3.06
C SER A 149 -4.92 -24.32 2.09
N ALA A 150 -5.35 -24.29 0.83
CA ALA A 150 -4.71 -25.03 -0.24
C ALA A 150 -3.37 -24.36 -0.61
N ILE A 151 -2.32 -25.18 -0.69
CA ILE A 151 -0.96 -24.77 -1.04
C ILE A 151 -0.80 -24.85 -2.57
N GLU A 152 -0.17 -23.84 -3.18
CA GLU A 152 0.08 -23.82 -4.63
C GLU A 152 0.98 -24.99 -5.09
N GLY A 153 0.81 -25.41 -6.34
CA GLY A 153 1.64 -26.42 -6.99
C GLY A 153 2.74 -25.83 -7.88
N GLY A 154 3.55 -26.69 -8.49
CA GLY A 154 4.53 -26.33 -9.52
C GLY A 154 5.87 -25.78 -9.01
N SER A 155 6.07 -25.73 -7.69
CA SER A 155 7.36 -25.42 -7.05
C SER A 155 7.43 -26.07 -5.67
N TRP A 156 8.62 -26.14 -5.06
CA TRP A 156 8.76 -26.57 -3.67
C TRP A 156 8.08 -25.58 -2.72
N LYS A 157 7.32 -26.14 -1.77
CA LYS A 157 6.70 -25.41 -0.67
C LYS A 157 6.99 -26.13 0.63
N GLU A 158 7.24 -25.37 1.68
CA GLU A 158 7.25 -25.91 3.03
C GLU A 158 5.87 -25.74 3.65
N VAL A 159 5.36 -26.84 4.20
CA VAL A 159 4.13 -26.87 4.99
C VAL A 159 4.53 -27.07 6.45
N VAL A 160 4.11 -26.14 7.31
CA VAL A 160 4.32 -26.20 8.75
C VAL A 160 2.98 -26.46 9.43
N LEU A 161 2.82 -27.64 10.04
CA LEU A 161 1.54 -28.08 10.59
C LEU A 161 1.63 -28.27 12.11
N PRO A 162 0.83 -27.54 12.90
CA PRO A 162 0.82 -27.70 14.35
C PRO A 162 0.11 -28.99 14.76
N PHE A 163 0.65 -29.66 15.78
CA PHE A 163 0.02 -30.81 16.42
C PHE A 163 0.35 -30.88 17.91
N ARG A 164 -0.52 -31.52 18.68
CA ARG A 164 -0.35 -31.79 20.12
C ARG A 164 -1.23 -32.96 20.53
N GLY A 165 -0.95 -33.57 21.68
CA GLY A 165 -1.79 -34.62 22.26
C GLY A 165 -1.62 -34.71 23.77
N ASN A 166 -2.00 -35.85 24.36
CA ASN A 166 -2.13 -35.96 25.82
C ASN A 166 -0.83 -36.38 26.55
N GLY A 167 0.30 -36.53 25.86
CA GLY A 167 1.51 -37.14 26.44
C GLY A 167 1.41 -38.67 26.54
N GLY A 168 2.55 -39.34 26.71
CA GLY A 168 2.63 -40.79 26.87
C GLY A 168 2.28 -41.59 25.61
N ILE A 169 2.36 -40.97 24.43
CA ILE A 169 2.11 -41.59 23.12
C ILE A 169 3.38 -41.48 22.29
N ASP A 170 3.93 -42.61 21.86
CA ASP A 170 5.06 -42.63 20.95
C ASP A 170 4.58 -42.72 19.50
N ILE A 171 5.06 -41.81 18.65
CA ILE A 171 4.83 -41.81 17.22
C ILE A 171 5.92 -42.64 16.54
N HIS A 172 5.48 -43.64 15.80
CA HIS A 172 6.32 -44.60 15.09
C HIS A 172 6.45 -44.30 13.61
N SER A 173 5.41 -43.70 13.01
CA SER A 173 5.41 -43.38 11.59
C SER A 173 4.71 -42.06 11.31
N LEU A 174 5.14 -41.38 10.25
CA LEU A 174 4.45 -40.23 9.68
C LEU A 174 3.87 -40.59 8.32
N VAL A 175 2.64 -40.19 8.06
CA VAL A 175 2.00 -40.29 6.75
C VAL A 175 1.82 -38.88 6.19
N VAL A 176 2.60 -38.55 5.17
CA VAL A 176 2.50 -37.27 4.45
C VAL A 176 1.53 -37.43 3.30
N VAL A 177 0.39 -36.75 3.39
CA VAL A 177 -0.68 -36.75 2.39
C VAL A 177 -0.48 -35.55 1.45
N PRO A 178 -0.09 -35.78 0.19
CA PRO A 178 0.28 -34.70 -0.71
C PRO A 178 -0.91 -34.03 -1.39
N ASP A 179 -2.15 -34.51 -1.26
CA ASP A 179 -3.36 -33.86 -1.78
C ASP A 179 -4.61 -34.35 -1.05
N CYS A 180 -5.16 -33.49 -0.21
CA CYS A 180 -6.37 -33.74 0.58
C CYS A 180 -7.66 -33.27 -0.08
N GLU A 181 -7.61 -32.85 -1.34
CA GLU A 181 -8.82 -32.49 -2.07
C GLU A 181 -9.67 -33.70 -2.45
N SER A 182 -10.93 -33.44 -2.80
CA SER A 182 -11.89 -34.48 -3.15
C SER A 182 -11.35 -35.39 -4.26
N PRO A 183 -11.32 -36.73 -4.06
CA PRO A 183 -10.78 -37.66 -5.04
C PRO A 183 -11.67 -37.74 -6.28
N HIS A 184 -12.94 -37.33 -6.20
CA HIS A 184 -13.83 -37.22 -7.37
C HIS A 184 -13.32 -36.23 -8.43
N ASN A 185 -12.48 -35.27 -8.02
CA ASN A 185 -11.87 -34.30 -8.92
C ASN A 185 -10.51 -34.77 -9.47
N LEU A 186 -10.02 -35.95 -9.05
CA LEU A 186 -8.72 -36.49 -9.44
C LEU A 186 -8.88 -37.48 -10.59
N GLN A 187 -8.73 -36.98 -11.83
CA GLN A 187 -8.95 -37.77 -13.04
C GLN A 187 -7.78 -38.72 -13.37
N GLU A 188 -6.57 -38.36 -12.95
CA GLU A 188 -5.33 -39.09 -13.20
C GLU A 188 -4.42 -39.10 -11.98
N ASP A 189 -3.53 -40.10 -11.92
CA ASP A 189 -2.49 -40.19 -10.91
C ASP A 189 -1.40 -39.15 -11.19
N PHE A 190 -0.75 -38.62 -10.14
CA PHE A 190 0.40 -37.74 -10.30
C PHE A 190 1.48 -38.02 -9.26
N ILE A 191 2.71 -37.57 -9.53
CA ILE A 191 3.83 -37.71 -8.60
C ILE A 191 3.94 -36.46 -7.73
N ALA A 192 4.11 -36.69 -6.43
CA ALA A 192 4.56 -35.67 -5.48
C ALA A 192 5.93 -36.06 -4.92
N TYR A 193 6.77 -35.06 -4.71
CA TYR A 193 8.07 -35.21 -4.05
C TYR A 193 7.98 -34.62 -2.65
N ILE A 194 8.56 -35.32 -1.69
CA ILE A 194 8.59 -34.98 -0.28
C ILE A 194 10.06 -34.97 0.16
N ASP A 195 10.44 -33.96 0.93
CA ASP A 195 11.79 -33.84 1.47
C ASP A 195 11.80 -33.06 2.79
N ASN A 196 12.94 -33.03 3.47
CA ASN A 196 13.22 -32.24 4.68
C ASN A 196 12.09 -32.33 5.73
N VAL A 197 11.63 -33.56 6.01
CA VAL A 197 10.58 -33.79 7.01
C VAL A 197 11.20 -33.65 8.40
N SER A 198 10.71 -32.71 9.20
CA SER A 198 11.21 -32.56 10.57
C SER A 198 10.12 -32.23 11.59
N VAL A 199 10.34 -32.62 12.84
CA VAL A 199 9.51 -32.26 13.98
C VAL A 199 10.28 -31.30 14.87
N SER A 200 9.69 -30.15 15.16
CA SER A 200 10.32 -29.10 15.94
C SER A 200 9.32 -28.38 16.87
N LEU A 201 9.83 -27.49 17.73
CA LEU A 201 9.02 -26.55 18.51
C LEU A 201 8.82 -25.20 17.78
N SER A 202 9.40 -25.04 16.60
CA SER A 202 9.35 -23.80 15.83
C SER A 202 8.15 -23.78 14.89
N PRO A 203 7.31 -22.73 14.90
CA PRO A 203 6.31 -22.51 13.87
C PRO A 203 6.89 -21.92 12.57
N THR A 204 8.17 -21.56 12.54
CA THR A 204 8.76 -20.76 11.47
C THR A 204 9.19 -21.65 10.30
N PRO A 205 8.72 -21.38 9.06
CA PRO A 205 9.17 -22.10 7.88
C PRO A 205 10.66 -21.83 7.60
N GLN A 206 11.36 -22.83 7.08
CA GLN A 206 12.77 -22.81 6.70
C GLN A 206 12.97 -22.48 5.20
N LEU A 207 11.98 -22.80 4.35
CA LEU A 207 11.97 -22.47 2.93
C LEU A 207 11.41 -21.05 2.70
N VAL A 208 12.28 -20.15 2.23
CA VAL A 208 11.93 -18.75 1.94
C VAL A 208 11.56 -18.58 0.47
N ASN A 209 10.30 -18.18 0.21
CA ASN A 209 9.74 -18.04 -1.15
C ASN A 209 9.11 -16.64 -1.39
N ASP A 210 9.48 -15.60 -0.64
CA ASP A 210 8.87 -14.26 -0.72
C ASP A 210 9.91 -13.14 -0.87
N TYR A 211 9.59 -12.12 -1.68
CA TYR A 211 10.38 -10.88 -1.76
C TYR A 211 10.32 -10.11 -0.43
N TYR A 212 11.45 -9.54 -0.03
CA TYR A 212 11.64 -8.81 1.22
C TYR A 212 11.16 -9.62 2.43
N TYR A 213 11.56 -10.89 2.49
CA TYR A 213 11.25 -11.80 3.58
C TYR A 213 11.67 -11.23 4.95
N ILE A 214 10.94 -11.66 5.98
CA ILE A 214 11.28 -11.48 7.40
C ILE A 214 10.98 -12.79 8.13
N ASN A 215 11.63 -13.04 9.27
CA ASN A 215 11.48 -14.28 10.04
C ASN A 215 10.13 -14.39 10.79
N PHE A 216 9.16 -13.53 10.46
CA PHE A 216 7.88 -13.37 11.13
C PHE A 216 6.75 -13.24 10.10
N ASP A 217 5.50 -13.48 10.52
CA ASP A 217 4.36 -13.15 9.66
C ASP A 217 4.25 -11.62 9.52
N LYS A 218 4.28 -11.09 8.28
CA LYS A 218 4.12 -9.65 8.00
C LYS A 218 2.81 -9.06 8.54
N LYS A 219 1.81 -9.88 8.87
CA LYS A 219 0.54 -9.46 9.48
C LYS A 219 0.53 -9.56 11.01
N GLN A 220 1.60 -10.07 11.61
CA GLN A 220 1.70 -10.28 13.05
C GLN A 220 1.63 -8.96 13.82
N THR A 221 0.90 -8.99 14.93
CA THR A 221 0.81 -7.84 15.84
C THR A 221 1.88 -7.91 16.92
N HIS A 222 2.33 -6.75 17.38
CA HIS A 222 3.15 -6.61 18.57
C HIS A 222 2.44 -7.23 19.78
N VAL A 223 3.21 -7.91 20.62
CA VAL A 223 2.77 -8.37 21.95
C VAL A 223 2.90 -7.29 23.01
N ARG A 224 3.68 -6.24 22.72
CA ARG A 224 3.96 -5.11 23.61
C ARG A 224 3.16 -3.88 23.19
N ASN A 225 2.75 -3.09 24.18
CA ASN A 225 2.06 -1.80 23.98
C ASN A 225 2.93 -0.59 24.38
N ASP A 226 4.09 -0.84 24.96
CA ASP A 226 5.04 0.18 25.43
C ASP A 226 6.22 0.38 24.46
N ARG A 227 6.35 -0.50 23.45
CA ARG A 227 7.50 -0.56 22.54
C ARG A 227 7.07 -0.83 21.09
N TYR A 228 7.30 0.12 20.19
CA TYR A 228 6.98 0.01 18.76
C TYR A 228 7.53 1.19 17.94
N ILE A 229 7.59 1.03 16.61
CA ILE A 229 7.98 2.10 15.68
C ILE A 229 6.75 2.98 15.38
N GLU A 230 6.90 4.30 15.46
CA GLU A 230 5.87 5.30 15.14
C GLU A 230 6.07 5.94 13.77
N GLY A 231 7.28 5.88 13.23
CA GLY A 231 7.62 6.46 11.94
C GLY A 231 9.08 6.30 11.59
N VAL A 232 9.41 6.65 10.36
CA VAL A 232 10.78 6.63 9.83
C VAL A 232 11.05 7.90 9.04
N SER A 233 12.32 8.25 8.92
CA SER A 233 12.73 9.43 8.16
C SER A 233 14.06 9.24 7.46
N LEU A 234 14.21 9.93 6.33
CA LEU A 234 15.47 10.10 5.63
C LEU A 234 15.74 11.60 5.50
N THR A 235 16.87 12.06 6.03
CA THR A 235 17.30 13.46 5.91
C THR A 235 18.29 13.57 4.77
N THR A 236 18.01 14.47 3.83
CA THR A 236 18.88 14.83 2.70
C THR A 236 19.31 16.30 2.84
N PRO A 237 20.29 16.78 2.06
CA PRO A 237 20.60 18.21 1.93
C PRO A 237 19.38 19.11 1.64
N ASP A 238 18.37 18.57 0.94
CA ASP A 238 17.17 19.30 0.55
C ASP A 238 16.10 19.32 1.66
N GLY A 239 16.30 18.56 2.75
CA GLY A 239 15.44 18.55 3.92
C GLY A 239 15.12 17.16 4.46
N LYS A 240 14.29 17.14 5.51
CA LYS A 240 13.83 15.90 6.16
C LYS A 240 12.59 15.36 5.48
N GLN A 241 12.62 14.08 5.13
CA GLN A 241 11.50 13.34 4.55
C GLN A 241 11.02 12.31 5.58
N GLU A 242 9.73 12.25 5.85
CA GLU A 242 9.18 11.40 6.93
C GLU A 242 7.96 10.59 6.48
N ALA A 243 7.80 9.41 7.07
CA ALA A 243 6.63 8.57 6.94
C ALA A 243 6.18 8.10 8.33
N GLY A 244 4.96 8.47 8.73
CA GLY A 244 4.33 7.99 9.96
C GLY A 244 3.69 6.61 9.78
N ILE A 245 3.61 5.84 10.86
CA ILE A 245 2.97 4.52 10.88
C ILE A 245 1.59 4.65 11.51
N SER A 246 0.55 4.42 10.71
CA SER A 246 -0.85 4.53 11.15
C SER A 246 -1.28 3.38 12.06
N ASP A 247 -0.77 2.17 11.79
CA ASP A 247 -1.06 0.95 12.57
C ASP A 247 0.20 0.49 13.30
N THR A 248 0.50 1.17 14.40
CA THR A 248 1.66 0.88 15.26
C THR A 248 1.55 -0.46 16.00
N LYS A 249 0.46 -1.21 15.81
CA LYS A 249 0.31 -2.55 16.38
C LYS A 249 0.93 -3.64 15.52
N LYS A 250 1.32 -3.39 14.28
CA LYS A 250 1.94 -4.40 13.42
C LYS A 250 3.46 -4.36 13.52
N ILE A 251 4.07 -5.54 13.50
CA ILE A 251 5.53 -5.65 13.51
C ILE A 251 6.17 -5.24 12.18
N TYR A 252 5.41 -5.32 11.08
CA TYR A 252 5.84 -4.96 9.74
C TYR A 252 4.86 -3.96 9.16
N THR A 253 5.40 -2.88 8.60
CA THR A 253 4.63 -1.90 7.84
C THR A 253 5.36 -1.57 6.55
N GLU A 254 4.68 -1.73 5.43
CA GLU A 254 5.11 -1.13 4.16
C GLU A 254 4.39 0.20 3.97
N VAL A 255 5.12 1.30 4.00
CA VAL A 255 4.53 2.64 3.83
C VAL A 255 4.43 2.97 2.34
N GLN A 256 3.34 3.63 1.97
CA GLN A 256 3.11 4.07 0.58
C GLN A 256 3.89 5.35 0.22
N LYS A 257 4.63 5.93 1.18
CA LYS A 257 5.45 7.11 0.96
C LYS A 257 6.69 6.75 0.14
N THR A 258 7.08 7.66 -0.76
CA THR A 258 8.32 7.57 -1.53
C THR A 258 9.30 8.62 -1.05
N PHE A 259 10.57 8.25 -0.91
CA PHE A 259 11.66 9.17 -0.57
C PHE A 259 12.55 9.44 -1.79
N PRO A 260 12.46 10.63 -2.42
CA PRO A 260 13.41 11.04 -3.46
C PRO A 260 14.84 11.24 -2.93
N VAL A 261 15.82 10.71 -3.67
CA VAL A 261 17.25 10.93 -3.46
C VAL A 261 17.99 10.96 -4.78
N LYS A 262 19.23 11.46 -4.77
CA LYS A 262 20.19 11.30 -5.86
C LYS A 262 21.26 10.26 -5.51
N ALA A 263 21.77 9.56 -6.52
CA ALA A 263 22.98 8.76 -6.36
C ALA A 263 24.15 9.63 -5.88
N GLY A 264 24.98 9.12 -4.97
CA GLY A 264 26.08 9.87 -4.34
C GLY A 264 25.65 10.87 -3.27
N GLN A 265 24.35 11.02 -2.99
CA GLN A 265 23.88 11.94 -1.96
C GLN A 265 24.18 11.39 -0.56
N LYS A 266 24.72 12.25 0.31
CA LYS A 266 24.85 11.98 1.74
C LYS A 266 23.50 12.11 2.43
N VAL A 267 23.12 11.11 3.21
CA VAL A 267 21.81 11.03 3.86
C VAL A 267 21.93 10.47 5.27
N THR A 268 20.95 10.81 6.12
CA THR A 268 20.84 10.25 7.47
C THR A 268 19.46 9.63 7.67
N ALA A 269 19.45 8.32 7.90
CA ALA A 269 18.24 7.57 8.24
C ALA A 269 17.94 7.71 9.74
N ALA A 270 16.66 7.71 10.12
CA ALA A 270 16.25 7.66 11.52
C ALA A 270 14.90 6.96 11.70
N VAL A 271 14.70 6.41 12.90
CA VAL A 271 13.44 5.82 13.34
C VAL A 271 12.85 6.64 14.49
N LYS A 272 11.55 6.91 14.44
CA LYS A 272 10.79 7.42 15.57
C LYS A 272 10.26 6.21 16.33
N TYR A 273 10.90 5.88 17.45
CA TYR A 273 10.58 4.69 18.23
C TYR A 273 10.01 5.07 19.59
N LYS A 274 8.91 4.43 19.99
CA LYS A 274 8.42 4.47 21.36
C LYS A 274 9.05 3.30 22.10
N GLY A 275 9.69 3.57 23.23
CA GLY A 275 10.31 2.56 24.07
C GLY A 275 11.69 2.98 24.54
N SER A 276 12.41 2.05 25.17
CA SER A 276 13.78 2.24 25.65
C SER A 276 14.62 1.03 25.29
N TRP A 277 15.89 1.25 24.96
CA TRP A 277 16.91 0.21 24.76
C TRP A 277 16.64 -0.75 23.60
N MET A 278 16.92 -0.24 22.41
CA MET A 278 16.94 -0.95 21.13
C MET A 278 17.98 -0.31 20.20
N HIS A 279 18.27 -0.95 19.07
CA HIS A 279 19.14 -0.44 18.01
C HIS A 279 18.41 -0.39 16.67
N ALA A 280 18.84 0.51 15.80
CA ALA A 280 18.24 0.75 14.50
C ALA A 280 19.20 0.36 13.38
N TYR A 281 18.65 -0.17 12.30
CA TYR A 281 19.36 -0.64 11.12
C TYR A 281 18.62 -0.14 9.88
N CYS A 282 19.36 0.28 8.86
CA CYS A 282 18.83 0.77 7.60
C CYS A 282 19.47 0.01 6.43
N TYR A 283 18.64 -0.66 5.63
CA TYR A 283 19.06 -1.46 4.49
C TYR A 283 18.53 -0.87 3.18
N LEU A 284 19.29 -1.02 2.09
CA LEU A 284 18.90 -0.69 0.73
C LEU A 284 19.11 -1.92 -0.16
N ASP A 285 18.04 -2.36 -0.83
CA ASP A 285 18.14 -3.33 -1.93
C ASP A 285 18.67 -2.58 -3.15
N ALA A 286 19.99 -2.52 -3.29
CA ALA A 286 20.67 -1.67 -4.28
C ALA A 286 20.76 -2.32 -5.67
N ASP A 287 20.75 -3.64 -5.75
CA ASP A 287 20.73 -4.39 -7.01
C ASP A 287 19.30 -4.76 -7.47
N ASN A 288 18.30 -4.35 -6.69
CA ASN A 288 16.88 -4.56 -6.98
C ASN A 288 16.60 -6.06 -7.17
N ASP A 289 17.19 -6.92 -6.33
CA ASP A 289 17.00 -8.37 -6.36
C ASP A 289 15.76 -8.83 -5.57
N GLY A 290 15.16 -7.91 -4.80
CA GLY A 290 13.99 -8.13 -3.98
C GLY A 290 14.30 -8.79 -2.65
N LEU A 291 15.57 -8.80 -2.25
CA LEU A 291 16.07 -9.33 -0.98
C LEU A 291 16.89 -8.27 -0.25
N PHE A 292 17.17 -8.56 1.01
CA PHE A 292 18.22 -7.90 1.76
C PHE A 292 19.17 -9.00 2.22
N THR A 293 20.46 -8.88 1.95
CA THR A 293 21.45 -9.92 2.23
C THR A 293 22.49 -9.43 3.24
N GLU A 294 22.62 -10.15 4.35
CA GLU A 294 23.59 -9.84 5.42
C GLU A 294 25.04 -9.85 4.91
N ASN A 295 25.34 -10.70 3.92
CA ASN A 295 26.68 -10.87 3.35
C ASN A 295 27.00 -9.91 2.20
N ASN A 296 26.08 -9.01 1.84
CA ASN A 296 26.36 -7.90 0.94
C ASN A 296 26.57 -6.64 1.78
N PRO A 297 27.83 -6.29 2.14
CA PRO A 297 28.12 -5.09 2.93
C PRO A 297 27.69 -3.79 2.24
N LYS A 298 27.16 -3.85 1.01
CA LYS A 298 26.57 -2.73 0.29
C LYS A 298 25.11 -2.46 0.62
N GLU A 299 24.40 -3.39 1.28
CA GLU A 299 22.96 -3.25 1.52
C GLU A 299 22.65 -2.76 2.93
N LEU A 300 23.36 -3.19 3.97
CA LEU A 300 23.28 -2.56 5.30
C LEU A 300 24.05 -1.23 5.29
N LEU A 301 23.33 -0.13 5.06
CA LEU A 301 23.93 1.19 4.85
C LEU A 301 24.28 1.90 6.16
N SER A 302 23.45 1.74 7.19
CA SER A 302 23.72 2.36 8.49
C SER A 302 23.08 1.60 9.65
N TYR A 303 23.74 1.61 10.79
CA TYR A 303 23.26 1.01 12.03
C TYR A 303 23.76 1.78 13.24
N SER A 304 22.94 1.88 14.28
CA SER A 304 23.24 2.67 15.48
C SER A 304 24.18 1.97 16.44
N TYR A 305 24.14 0.64 16.48
CA TYR A 305 25.03 -0.21 17.28
C TYR A 305 24.98 -1.65 16.76
N LEU A 306 26.12 -2.33 16.73
CA LEU A 306 26.26 -3.77 16.53
C LEU A 306 27.42 -4.28 17.40
N SER A 307 27.18 -5.31 18.21
CA SER A 307 28.21 -5.89 19.08
C SER A 307 29.23 -6.73 18.33
N ASP A 308 30.50 -6.68 18.78
CA ASP A 308 31.54 -7.62 18.35
C ASP A 308 31.31 -9.03 18.93
N ASN A 309 30.47 -9.15 19.97
CA ASN A 309 30.03 -10.41 20.57
C ASN A 309 28.53 -10.34 20.91
N PRO A 310 27.63 -10.83 20.03
CA PRO A 310 26.19 -10.77 20.24
C PRO A 310 25.69 -11.58 21.46
N SER A 311 26.46 -12.57 21.91
CA SER A 311 26.14 -13.38 23.10
C SER A 311 26.45 -12.66 24.41
N ASN A 312 27.32 -11.64 24.38
CA ASN A 312 27.64 -10.80 25.53
C ASN A 312 27.91 -9.35 25.08
N PRO A 313 26.86 -8.62 24.69
CA PRO A 313 27.02 -7.30 24.11
C PRO A 313 27.35 -6.29 25.19
N THR A 314 28.63 -6.02 25.40
CA THR A 314 29.13 -5.01 26.35
C THR A 314 29.86 -3.87 25.63
N VAL A 315 30.37 -4.14 24.44
CA VAL A 315 31.06 -3.22 23.53
C VAL A 315 30.67 -3.58 22.10
N GLY A 316 30.49 -2.57 21.26
CA GLY A 316 30.19 -2.72 19.84
C GLY A 316 30.56 -1.44 19.08
N LYS A 317 30.10 -1.34 17.83
CA LYS A 317 30.34 -0.18 16.98
C LYS A 317 29.06 0.29 16.30
N ASN A 318 29.03 1.54 15.83
CA ASN A 318 28.05 1.97 14.83
C ASN A 318 28.63 1.82 13.41
N SER A 319 27.82 2.10 12.39
CA SER A 319 28.25 2.01 10.97
C SER A 319 29.39 2.96 10.58
N ALA A 320 29.66 4.01 11.35
CA ALA A 320 30.82 4.88 11.16
C ALA A 320 32.10 4.34 11.83
N GLY A 321 32.03 3.15 12.44
CA GLY A 321 33.15 2.50 13.12
C GLY A 321 33.44 3.05 14.53
N GLN A 322 32.59 3.93 15.06
CA GLN A 322 32.77 4.48 16.40
C GLN A 322 32.46 3.39 17.44
N VAL A 323 33.38 3.18 18.38
CA VAL A 323 33.21 2.22 19.48
C VAL A 323 32.23 2.77 20.51
N ILE A 324 31.23 1.96 20.87
CA ILE A 324 30.18 2.30 21.83
C ILE A 324 30.14 1.23 22.92
N SER A 325 30.07 1.65 24.18
CA SER A 325 30.08 0.75 25.34
C SER A 325 29.19 1.27 26.47
N GLY A 326 29.00 0.46 27.52
CA GLY A 326 28.21 0.85 28.70
C GLY A 326 26.76 1.21 28.34
N ASN A 327 26.22 2.27 28.95
CA ASN A 327 24.84 2.72 28.70
C ASN A 327 24.68 3.49 27.37
N ALA A 328 25.78 3.97 26.77
CA ALA A 328 25.75 4.67 25.48
C ALA A 328 25.26 3.79 24.33
N ARG A 329 25.29 2.46 24.52
CA ARG A 329 24.74 1.48 23.57
C ARG A 329 23.27 1.67 23.32
N ASN A 330 22.48 2.14 24.29
CA ASN A 330 21.06 2.43 24.11
C ASN A 330 20.88 3.64 23.18
N THR A 331 21.06 3.40 21.89
CA THR A 331 20.98 4.41 20.83
C THR A 331 20.30 3.84 19.60
N LEU A 332 19.45 4.68 19.01
CA LEU A 332 18.84 4.48 17.69
C LEU A 332 19.42 5.46 16.66
N ALA A 333 20.41 6.27 17.06
CA ALA A 333 21.04 7.25 16.18
C ALA A 333 21.96 6.53 15.19
N MET A 334 21.53 6.48 13.94
CA MET A 334 22.29 5.93 12.82
C MET A 334 23.19 7.02 12.23
N PRO A 335 24.50 6.75 12.01
CA PRO A 335 25.39 7.65 11.29
C PRO A 335 24.93 7.98 9.86
N GLU A 336 25.43 9.10 9.33
CA GLU A 336 25.29 9.46 7.91
C GLU A 336 25.93 8.40 7.01
N PHE A 337 25.30 8.13 5.87
CA PHE A 337 25.83 7.27 4.80
C PHE A 337 25.62 7.92 3.44
N THR A 338 26.27 7.38 2.41
CA THR A 338 26.14 7.86 1.02
C THR A 338 25.31 6.87 0.21
N ILE A 339 24.30 7.37 -0.53
CA ILE A 339 23.59 6.56 -1.53
C ILE A 339 24.62 6.13 -2.59
N PRO A 340 24.72 4.83 -2.95
CA PRO A 340 25.73 4.37 -3.90
C PRO A 340 25.77 5.21 -5.20
N GLU A 341 26.96 5.69 -5.56
CA GLU A 341 27.15 6.64 -6.68
C GLU A 341 26.74 6.08 -8.05
N ASN A 342 26.81 4.76 -8.22
CA ASN A 342 26.52 4.07 -9.48
C ASN A 342 25.08 3.55 -9.57
N LEU A 343 24.19 3.94 -8.65
CA LEU A 343 22.78 3.58 -8.75
C LEU A 343 22.14 4.28 -9.95
N THR A 344 21.57 3.47 -10.83
CA THR A 344 20.77 3.98 -11.95
C THR A 344 19.48 4.62 -11.43
N PRO A 345 18.92 5.63 -12.12
CA PRO A 345 17.61 6.16 -11.77
C PRO A 345 16.54 5.05 -11.76
N GLY A 346 15.73 5.00 -10.70
CA GLY A 346 14.81 3.89 -10.49
C GLY A 346 14.14 3.89 -9.12
N TYR A 347 13.16 3.00 -8.97
CA TYR A 347 12.57 2.68 -7.67
C TYR A 347 13.28 1.50 -7.02
N TYR A 348 13.65 1.69 -5.76
CA TYR A 348 14.36 0.74 -4.91
C TYR A 348 13.62 0.59 -3.57
N ARG A 349 14.04 -0.39 -2.76
CA ARG A 349 13.45 -0.63 -1.44
C ARG A 349 14.43 -0.28 -0.32
N LEU A 350 13.97 0.53 0.62
CA LEU A 350 14.67 0.83 1.86
C LEU A 350 13.94 0.14 3.03
N ARG A 351 14.68 -0.56 3.89
CA ARG A 351 14.15 -1.18 5.11
C ARG A 351 14.75 -0.52 6.34
N TYR A 352 13.88 -0.12 7.26
CA TYR A 352 14.25 0.23 8.62
C TYR A 352 13.91 -0.95 9.52
N LYS A 353 14.85 -1.37 10.35
CA LYS A 353 14.64 -2.41 11.36
C LYS A 353 15.01 -1.85 12.72
N VAL A 354 14.17 -2.11 13.72
CA VAL A 354 14.52 -1.93 15.14
C VAL A 354 14.64 -3.31 15.76
N ASP A 355 15.81 -3.62 16.33
CA ASP A 355 16.15 -4.92 16.90
C ASP A 355 17.05 -4.75 18.13
N TRP A 356 17.25 -5.82 18.90
CA TRP A 356 18.07 -5.76 20.12
C TRP A 356 19.55 -5.59 19.81
N ASP A 357 20.14 -6.47 18.98
CA ASP A 357 21.56 -6.44 18.59
C ASP A 357 21.80 -7.51 17.51
N ASN A 358 21.24 -7.29 16.32
CA ASN A 358 21.22 -8.29 15.27
C ASN A 358 21.17 -7.58 13.90
N ALA A 359 22.09 -7.94 13.00
CA ALA A 359 22.21 -7.36 11.67
C ALA A 359 21.45 -8.14 10.57
N ASP A 360 20.84 -9.29 10.88
CA ASP A 360 20.02 -10.06 9.93
C ASP A 360 18.81 -9.22 9.51
N PRO A 361 18.65 -8.87 8.22
CA PRO A 361 17.52 -8.06 7.76
C PRO A 361 16.14 -8.72 7.98
N ALA A 362 16.10 -10.03 8.27
CA ALA A 362 14.89 -10.76 8.61
C ALA A 362 14.55 -10.76 10.12
N GLY A 363 15.47 -10.28 10.97
CA GLY A 363 15.28 -10.03 12.41
C GLY A 363 15.52 -11.23 13.33
N GLU A 364 15.91 -10.96 14.58
CA GLU A 364 16.32 -11.99 15.55
C GLU A 364 15.16 -12.90 16.00
N VAL A 365 15.37 -14.23 15.99
CA VAL A 365 14.38 -15.26 16.38
C VAL A 365 14.73 -16.04 17.65
N LYS A 366 15.90 -15.82 18.26
CA LYS A 366 16.30 -16.51 19.50
C LYS A 366 15.23 -16.41 20.59
N SER A 367 14.89 -17.54 21.20
CA SER A 367 13.74 -17.69 22.11
C SER A 367 13.67 -16.66 23.24
N GLU A 368 14.81 -16.27 23.81
CA GLU A 368 14.89 -15.33 24.94
C GLU A 368 15.05 -13.86 24.51
N ASN A 369 15.48 -13.60 23.28
CA ASN A 369 15.85 -12.27 22.81
C ASN A 369 15.35 -11.96 21.38
N ASN A 370 14.20 -12.53 20.99
CA ASN A 370 13.65 -12.29 19.66
C ASN A 370 13.10 -10.87 19.50
N LEU A 371 13.09 -10.40 18.25
CA LEU A 371 12.68 -9.05 17.87
C LEU A 371 11.26 -8.71 18.38
N LEU A 372 10.31 -9.64 18.25
CA LEU A 372 8.92 -9.44 18.69
C LEU A 372 8.80 -9.18 20.19
N LYS A 373 9.45 -10.00 21.03
CA LYS A 373 9.43 -9.89 22.50
C LYS A 373 10.11 -8.62 22.99
N ASN A 374 11.12 -8.15 22.27
CA ASN A 374 11.82 -6.91 22.60
C ASN A 374 11.08 -5.65 22.17
N GLY A 375 10.04 -5.80 21.34
CA GLY A 375 9.28 -4.68 20.78
C GLY A 375 9.99 -4.02 19.60
N GLY A 376 10.80 -4.78 18.87
CA GLY A 376 11.36 -4.38 17.57
C GLY A 376 10.37 -4.57 16.43
N GLY A 377 10.73 -4.13 15.23
CA GLY A 377 9.85 -4.13 14.06
C GLY A 377 10.55 -3.72 12.78
N PHE A 378 9.79 -3.71 11.69
CA PHE A 378 10.24 -3.45 10.32
C PHE A 378 9.37 -2.37 9.66
N VAL A 379 10.02 -1.49 8.91
CA VAL A 379 9.34 -0.51 8.06
C VAL A 379 10.01 -0.47 6.70
N ASP A 380 9.26 -0.81 5.68
CA ASP A 380 9.72 -0.81 4.30
C ASP A 380 9.17 0.41 3.57
N VAL A 381 10.05 1.17 2.89
CA VAL A 381 9.75 2.44 2.19
C VAL A 381 10.27 2.37 0.76
N ARG A 382 9.55 2.96 -0.20
CA ARG A 382 10.05 3.11 -1.59
C ARG A 382 11.08 4.24 -1.65
N LEU A 383 12.26 3.97 -2.18
CA LEU A 383 13.29 4.97 -2.48
C LEU A 383 13.23 5.30 -3.97
N ASN A 384 13.19 6.58 -4.34
CA ASN A 384 13.24 7.04 -5.73
C ASN A 384 14.60 7.66 -5.99
N VAL A 385 15.50 6.93 -6.65
CA VAL A 385 16.76 7.48 -7.12
C VAL A 385 16.48 8.20 -8.44
N HIS A 386 16.69 9.50 -8.49
CA HIS A 386 16.29 10.33 -9.63
C HIS A 386 17.39 11.27 -10.14
N THR A 387 17.17 11.81 -11.33
CA THR A 387 17.93 12.92 -11.93
C THR A 387 17.21 14.25 -11.75
N ASP A 388 17.83 15.36 -12.15
CA ASP A 388 17.21 16.70 -12.10
C ASP A 388 16.01 16.86 -13.03
N GLU A 389 15.96 16.05 -14.09
CA GLU A 389 14.91 16.07 -15.10
C GLU A 389 14.31 14.67 -15.29
N VAL A 390 13.06 14.65 -15.72
CA VAL A 390 12.32 13.48 -16.18
C VAL A 390 12.10 13.53 -17.68
N THR A 391 11.86 12.37 -18.28
CA THR A 391 11.55 12.27 -19.72
C THR A 391 10.05 12.13 -19.90
N VAL A 392 9.46 12.97 -20.76
CA VAL A 392 8.03 12.96 -21.09
C VAL A 392 7.83 12.57 -22.55
N ASN A 393 6.96 11.59 -22.79
CA ASN A 393 6.55 11.15 -24.12
C ASN A 393 5.01 11.19 -24.26
N ASP A 394 4.53 11.41 -25.47
CA ASP A 394 3.13 11.17 -25.82
C ASP A 394 2.93 9.80 -26.50
N ALA A 395 1.82 9.13 -26.21
CA ALA A 395 1.47 7.82 -26.77
C ALA A 395 0.04 7.85 -27.28
N ASN A 396 -0.15 8.38 -28.50
CA ASN A 396 -1.46 8.78 -29.00
C ASN A 396 -1.86 8.14 -30.32
N ARG A 397 -3.17 7.99 -30.50
CA ARG A 397 -3.85 7.74 -31.79
C ARG A 397 -4.94 8.80 -31.96
N ASN A 398 -5.21 9.23 -33.19
CA ASN A 398 -6.29 10.19 -33.53
C ASN A 398 -6.13 11.61 -32.94
N GLY A 399 -4.88 12.00 -32.69
CA GLY A 399 -4.53 13.29 -32.12
C GLY A 399 -3.15 13.22 -31.48
N TYR A 400 -2.75 14.28 -30.80
CA TYR A 400 -1.53 14.31 -29.99
C TYR A 400 -1.62 15.26 -28.81
N VAL A 401 -0.70 15.08 -27.87
CA VAL A 401 -0.52 15.97 -26.72
C VAL A 401 0.78 16.74 -26.93
N SER A 402 0.76 18.05 -26.71
CA SER A 402 1.93 18.94 -26.74
C SER A 402 2.17 19.56 -25.38
N ASP A 403 3.29 20.26 -25.21
CA ASP A 403 3.42 21.25 -24.14
C ASP A 403 2.49 22.47 -24.39
N ALA A 404 2.53 23.45 -23.49
CA ALA A 404 1.71 24.65 -23.59
C ALA A 404 2.08 25.54 -24.80
N GLU A 405 3.34 25.48 -25.23
CA GLU A 405 3.90 26.22 -26.36
C GLU A 405 3.63 25.54 -27.71
N GLY A 406 3.14 24.29 -27.71
CA GLY A 406 2.79 23.53 -28.90
C GLY A 406 3.86 22.54 -29.37
N ASN A 407 4.95 22.37 -28.63
CA ASN A 407 6.01 21.41 -28.97
C ASN A 407 5.59 19.97 -28.68
N ARG A 408 6.07 19.04 -29.52
CA ARG A 408 5.81 17.60 -29.37
C ARG A 408 6.53 17.02 -28.15
N LEU A 409 5.83 16.14 -27.43
CA LEU A 409 6.39 15.41 -26.29
C LEU A 409 7.12 14.16 -26.80
N VAL A 410 8.33 14.33 -27.36
CA VAL A 410 9.18 13.23 -27.81
C VAL A 410 10.49 13.29 -27.07
N SER A 411 10.62 12.45 -26.04
CA SER A 411 11.74 12.45 -25.09
C SER A 411 12.02 13.83 -24.49
N MET A 412 10.97 14.62 -24.26
CA MET A 412 11.08 15.97 -23.71
C MET A 412 11.62 15.92 -22.28
N LYS A 413 12.57 16.79 -21.95
CA LYS A 413 13.10 16.92 -20.60
C LYS A 413 12.33 17.98 -19.82
N VAL A 414 11.86 17.59 -18.64
CA VAL A 414 11.07 18.45 -17.75
C VAL A 414 11.63 18.31 -16.33
N PRO A 415 11.70 19.37 -15.52
CA PRO A 415 12.22 19.28 -14.15
C PRO A 415 11.47 18.26 -13.29
N PHE A 416 12.21 17.44 -12.54
CA PHE A 416 11.65 16.43 -11.63
C PHE A 416 10.74 17.05 -10.57
N GLY A 417 9.59 16.43 -10.32
CA GLY A 417 8.65 16.82 -9.27
C GLY A 417 7.97 18.18 -9.47
N LYS A 418 8.15 18.83 -10.63
CA LYS A 418 7.51 20.12 -10.95
C LYS A 418 6.27 19.91 -11.80
N ALA A 419 5.29 20.79 -11.64
CA ALA A 419 4.06 20.74 -12.42
C ALA A 419 4.36 20.99 -13.91
N PHE A 420 3.65 20.31 -14.80
CA PHE A 420 3.89 20.35 -16.24
C PHE A 420 2.60 20.67 -17.01
N LYS A 421 2.59 21.79 -17.76
CA LYS A 421 1.41 22.23 -18.52
C LYS A 421 1.43 21.59 -19.91
N ILE A 422 0.31 20.96 -20.28
CA ILE A 422 0.12 20.31 -21.56
C ILE A 422 -1.08 20.91 -22.31
N LYS A 423 -1.17 20.61 -23.60
CA LYS A 423 -2.30 20.94 -24.47
C LYS A 423 -2.75 19.74 -25.29
N MET A 424 -4.06 19.56 -25.40
CA MET A 424 -4.66 18.52 -26.24
C MET A 424 -4.82 19.03 -27.68
N ASN A 425 -4.40 18.23 -28.66
CA ASN A 425 -4.54 18.53 -30.08
C ASN A 425 -5.24 17.35 -30.79
N PRO A 426 -6.59 17.25 -30.72
CA PRO A 426 -7.34 16.23 -31.45
C PRO A 426 -7.18 16.39 -32.97
N GLU A 427 -7.15 15.27 -33.70
CA GLU A 427 -7.19 15.29 -35.17
C GLU A 427 -8.60 15.64 -35.68
N ASN A 428 -8.72 16.03 -36.96
CA ASN A 428 -10.01 16.27 -37.59
C ASN A 428 -10.99 15.10 -37.41
N GLY A 429 -12.19 15.41 -36.94
CA GLY A 429 -13.23 14.41 -36.63
C GLY A 429 -13.16 13.85 -35.21
N PHE A 430 -12.15 14.22 -34.42
CA PHE A 430 -11.99 13.77 -33.04
C PHE A 430 -12.13 14.93 -32.04
N GLU A 431 -12.49 14.57 -30.81
CA GLU A 431 -12.34 15.35 -29.59
C GLU A 431 -11.64 14.49 -28.53
N TYR A 432 -11.67 14.86 -27.26
CA TYR A 432 -11.08 14.04 -26.20
C TYR A 432 -12.01 13.91 -24.99
N SER A 433 -11.79 12.85 -24.21
CA SER A 433 -12.46 12.60 -22.93
C SER A 433 -11.54 12.81 -21.72
N GLY A 434 -10.24 13.04 -21.96
CA GLY A 434 -9.22 13.26 -20.93
C GLY A 434 -7.85 12.73 -21.35
N ILE A 435 -7.02 12.41 -20.37
CA ILE A 435 -5.72 11.76 -20.53
C ILE A 435 -5.56 10.60 -19.53
N ILE A 436 -4.63 9.69 -19.82
CA ILE A 436 -3.99 8.81 -18.84
C ILE A 436 -2.53 9.23 -18.74
N VAL A 437 -2.08 9.52 -17.52
CA VAL A 437 -0.68 9.78 -17.20
C VAL A 437 -0.11 8.51 -16.58
N LYS A 438 0.81 7.86 -17.29
CA LYS A 438 1.61 6.74 -16.79
C LYS A 438 2.97 7.27 -16.37
N TYR A 439 3.35 7.07 -15.11
CA TYR A 439 4.58 7.66 -14.57
C TYR A 439 5.35 6.68 -13.68
N GLY A 440 6.67 6.84 -13.65
CA GLY A 440 7.59 5.99 -12.90
C GLY A 440 8.76 5.51 -13.75
N TYR A 441 9.24 4.30 -13.49
CA TYR A 441 10.33 3.68 -14.21
C TYR A 441 9.87 2.38 -14.88
N ASN A 442 10.65 1.87 -15.83
CA ASN A 442 10.32 0.66 -16.58
C ASN A 442 8.91 0.70 -17.21
N LEU A 443 8.53 1.83 -17.83
CA LEU A 443 7.17 2.03 -18.34
C LEU A 443 6.75 0.98 -19.39
N SER A 444 7.68 0.33 -20.08
CA SER A 444 7.37 -0.74 -21.04
C SER A 444 7.21 -2.13 -20.39
N GLY A 445 7.63 -2.30 -19.14
CA GLY A 445 7.58 -3.58 -18.43
C GLY A 445 6.44 -3.67 -17.42
N ASP A 446 6.50 -4.69 -16.56
CA ASP A 446 5.50 -4.93 -15.51
C ASP A 446 5.44 -3.78 -14.49
N SER A 447 4.23 -3.48 -14.00
CA SER A 447 4.00 -2.43 -13.00
C SER A 447 4.57 -2.77 -11.63
N ILE A 448 4.80 -4.06 -11.36
CA ILE A 448 5.40 -4.54 -10.11
C ILE A 448 6.52 -5.51 -10.50
N VAL A 449 7.73 -5.18 -10.07
CA VAL A 449 8.91 -6.05 -10.23
C VAL A 449 9.43 -6.34 -8.84
N LYS A 450 9.49 -7.62 -8.47
CA LYS A 450 10.08 -8.09 -7.20
C LYS A 450 9.50 -7.40 -5.96
N GLY A 451 8.19 -7.22 -5.93
CA GLY A 451 7.48 -6.53 -4.85
C GLY A 451 7.61 -4.99 -4.86
N ASN A 452 8.33 -4.39 -5.81
CA ASN A 452 8.43 -2.94 -5.98
C ASN A 452 7.52 -2.45 -7.11
N VAL A 453 6.63 -1.50 -6.80
CA VAL A 453 5.83 -0.79 -7.80
C VAL A 453 6.77 0.07 -8.67
N GLN A 454 6.85 -0.26 -9.96
CA GLN A 454 7.70 0.39 -10.94
C GLN A 454 7.04 1.59 -11.61
N TRP A 455 5.74 1.50 -11.87
CA TRP A 455 4.98 2.59 -12.46
C TRP A 455 3.52 2.56 -12.06
N GLU A 456 2.89 3.72 -12.12
CA GLU A 456 1.50 3.94 -11.76
C GLU A 456 0.79 4.67 -12.91
N LYS A 457 -0.55 4.60 -12.92
CA LYS A 457 -1.39 5.31 -13.88
C LYS A 457 -2.42 6.15 -13.14
N VAL A 458 -2.67 7.34 -13.66
CA VAL A 458 -3.81 8.17 -13.24
C VAL A 458 -4.58 8.64 -14.47
N ARG A 459 -5.90 8.52 -14.43
CA ARG A 459 -6.78 9.08 -15.45
C ARG A 459 -7.18 10.49 -15.02
N ILE A 460 -7.05 11.45 -15.93
CA ILE A 460 -7.51 12.83 -15.72
C ILE A 460 -8.61 13.11 -16.73
N SER A 461 -9.82 13.39 -16.24
CA SER A 461 -10.99 13.69 -17.07
C SER A 461 -10.88 15.03 -17.79
N ARG A 462 -11.49 15.16 -18.98
CA ARG A 462 -11.63 16.42 -19.72
C ARG A 462 -12.22 17.55 -18.88
N SER A 463 -13.04 17.26 -17.87
CA SER A 463 -13.61 18.28 -16.98
C SER A 463 -12.55 19.13 -16.26
N LYS A 464 -11.31 18.63 -16.13
CA LYS A 464 -10.18 19.34 -15.54
C LYS A 464 -9.43 20.26 -16.51
N PHE A 465 -9.69 20.15 -17.81
CA PHE A 465 -9.04 20.97 -18.83
C PHE A 465 -9.76 22.31 -18.97
N ASN A 466 -8.99 23.33 -19.32
CA ASN A 466 -9.54 24.60 -19.78
C ASN A 466 -10.26 24.35 -21.13
N GLU A 467 -11.50 24.81 -21.25
CA GLU A 467 -12.34 24.58 -22.43
C GLU A 467 -11.99 25.48 -23.61
N ASP A 468 -11.43 26.65 -23.35
CA ASP A 468 -11.10 27.65 -24.36
C ASP A 468 -9.79 27.32 -25.08
N ASP A 469 -8.79 26.82 -24.34
CA ASP A 469 -7.45 26.54 -24.88
C ASP A 469 -7.02 25.07 -24.84
N HIS A 470 -7.87 24.19 -24.30
CA HIS A 470 -7.63 22.74 -24.16
C HIS A 470 -6.36 22.37 -23.36
N THR A 471 -5.94 23.23 -22.43
CA THR A 471 -4.76 22.98 -21.59
C THR A 471 -5.09 22.39 -20.23
N PHE A 472 -4.11 21.69 -19.63
CA PHE A 472 -4.15 21.18 -18.27
C PHE A 472 -2.75 21.18 -17.64
N VAL A 473 -2.67 21.43 -16.34
CA VAL A 473 -1.42 21.36 -15.57
C VAL A 473 -1.36 20.03 -14.82
N ILE A 474 -0.49 19.13 -15.26
CA ILE A 474 -0.19 17.87 -14.57
C ILE A 474 0.54 18.21 -13.26
N PRO A 475 0.02 17.81 -12.09
CA PRO A 475 0.69 18.04 -10.81
C PRO A 475 2.07 17.37 -10.74
N GLY A 476 3.03 18.04 -10.08
CA GLY A 476 4.42 17.57 -9.97
C GLY A 476 4.59 16.18 -9.33
N LYS A 477 3.65 15.74 -8.49
CA LYS A 477 3.64 14.38 -7.92
C LYS A 477 3.51 13.25 -8.95
N TYR A 478 3.08 13.57 -10.18
CA TYR A 478 3.05 12.63 -11.30
C TYR A 478 4.27 12.76 -12.22
N MET A 479 5.20 13.65 -11.88
CA MET A 479 6.44 13.95 -12.60
C MET A 479 7.66 13.44 -11.81
N GLU A 480 7.52 12.27 -11.16
CA GLU A 480 8.52 11.66 -10.26
C GLU A 480 9.25 10.46 -10.89
N GLY A 481 9.45 10.47 -12.20
CA GLY A 481 10.06 9.43 -13.01
C GLY A 481 9.79 9.70 -14.49
N ASN A 482 10.08 8.76 -15.39
CA ASN A 482 9.64 8.89 -16.78
C ASN A 482 8.11 8.96 -16.85
N VAL A 483 7.60 9.70 -17.83
CA VAL A 483 6.16 9.94 -18.03
C VAL A 483 5.77 9.63 -19.46
N GLU A 484 4.66 8.90 -19.61
CA GLU A 484 3.98 8.65 -20.87
C GLU A 484 2.54 9.15 -20.76
N ILE A 485 2.14 10.01 -21.70
CA ILE A 485 0.83 10.65 -21.71
C ILE A 485 0.02 10.11 -22.89
N GLU A 486 -1.05 9.39 -22.56
CA GLU A 486 -2.06 8.92 -23.51
C GLU A 486 -3.26 9.87 -23.48
N GLY A 487 -3.50 10.54 -24.58
CA GLY A 487 -4.69 11.31 -24.87
C GLY A 487 -5.84 10.39 -25.25
N LEU A 488 -6.94 10.52 -24.50
CA LEU A 488 -8.15 9.72 -24.72
C LEU A 488 -9.01 10.37 -25.79
N PHE A 489 -8.53 10.34 -27.02
CA PHE A 489 -9.21 10.89 -28.19
C PHE A 489 -10.40 10.01 -28.59
N ILE A 490 -11.54 10.64 -28.83
CA ILE A 490 -12.82 10.00 -29.15
C ILE A 490 -13.46 10.72 -30.33
N GLU A 491 -14.40 10.08 -31.02
CA GLU A 491 -15.11 10.70 -32.13
C GLU A 491 -15.85 11.96 -31.66
N LYS A 492 -15.81 13.01 -32.48
CA LYS A 492 -16.44 14.27 -32.15
C LYS A 492 -17.95 14.11 -31.95
N GLY A 493 -18.47 14.68 -30.87
CA GLY A 493 -19.87 14.60 -30.48
C GLY A 493 -20.21 13.40 -29.59
N THR A 494 -19.24 12.55 -29.26
CA THR A 494 -19.46 11.37 -28.40
C THR A 494 -19.09 11.60 -26.95
N TYR A 495 -18.41 12.72 -26.63
CA TYR A 495 -18.10 13.05 -25.24
C TYR A 495 -19.39 13.25 -24.43
N THR A 496 -19.60 12.36 -23.47
CA THR A 496 -20.65 12.50 -22.47
C THR A 496 -20.01 12.87 -21.14
N PRO A 497 -20.21 14.09 -20.62
CA PRO A 497 -19.76 14.45 -19.27
C PRO A 497 -20.33 13.46 -18.25
N ALA A 498 -19.54 13.11 -17.24
CA ALA A 498 -20.05 12.32 -16.13
C ALA A 498 -21.24 13.05 -15.48
N ALA A 499 -22.33 12.32 -15.22
CA ALA A 499 -23.47 12.88 -14.50
C ALA A 499 -23.01 13.34 -13.11
N THR A 500 -23.28 14.60 -12.77
CA THR A 500 -22.96 15.15 -11.46
C THR A 500 -24.24 15.29 -10.64
N ARG A 501 -24.14 15.02 -9.33
CA ARG A 501 -25.25 15.24 -8.39
C ARG A 501 -25.61 16.72 -8.26
N TYR A 502 -24.60 17.58 -8.35
CA TYR A 502 -24.72 19.04 -8.31
C TYR A 502 -24.11 19.65 -9.56
N GLU A 503 -24.62 20.79 -10.01
CA GLU A 503 -23.91 21.60 -11.00
C GLU A 503 -22.57 22.03 -10.40
N THR A 504 -21.50 21.89 -11.19
CA THR A 504 -20.14 22.21 -10.75
C THR A 504 -19.64 23.44 -11.48
N THR A 505 -18.63 24.09 -10.90
CA THR A 505 -17.89 25.19 -11.53
C THR A 505 -16.47 24.76 -11.88
N LYS A 506 -15.78 25.62 -12.61
CA LYS A 506 -14.34 25.55 -12.85
C LYS A 506 -13.64 26.74 -12.21
N ILE A 507 -12.36 26.55 -11.90
CA ILE A 507 -11.45 27.62 -11.49
C ILE A 507 -10.45 27.80 -12.62
N ILE A 508 -10.44 28.98 -13.21
CA ILE A 508 -9.57 29.36 -14.33
C ILE A 508 -8.77 30.58 -13.88
N ASP A 509 -7.45 30.53 -14.00
CA ASP A 509 -6.53 31.61 -13.58
C ASP A 509 -6.78 32.12 -12.15
N GLY A 510 -7.07 31.19 -11.23
CA GLY A 510 -7.31 31.51 -9.82
C GLY A 510 -8.66 32.20 -9.55
N GLN A 511 -9.60 32.20 -10.51
CA GLN A 511 -10.93 32.76 -10.36
C GLN A 511 -12.03 31.73 -10.64
N PHE A 512 -13.15 31.83 -9.92
CA PHE A 512 -14.35 31.05 -10.22
C PHE A 512 -14.93 31.45 -11.58
N SER A 513 -15.50 30.49 -12.31
CA SER A 513 -16.19 30.79 -13.57
C SER A 513 -17.33 31.80 -13.38
N LYS A 514 -17.60 32.61 -14.42
CA LYS A 514 -18.62 33.67 -14.41
C LYS A 514 -20.04 33.15 -14.20
N ASP A 515 -20.26 31.88 -14.45
CA ASP A 515 -21.54 31.17 -14.32
C ASP A 515 -21.53 30.21 -13.11
N THR A 516 -20.67 30.44 -12.11
CA THR A 516 -20.58 29.55 -10.95
C THR A 516 -21.93 29.34 -10.26
N PRO A 517 -22.41 28.08 -10.14
CA PRO A 517 -23.55 27.75 -9.30
C PRO A 517 -23.15 27.80 -7.82
N TRP A 518 -23.94 28.53 -7.04
CA TRP A 518 -23.77 28.66 -5.60
C TRP A 518 -24.88 27.90 -4.87
N TYR A 519 -24.48 27.21 -3.82
CA TYR A 519 -25.31 26.37 -2.97
C TYR A 519 -25.22 26.85 -1.53
N THR A 520 -26.31 26.68 -0.79
CA THR A 520 -26.31 26.76 0.67
C THR A 520 -26.25 25.35 1.23
N LEU A 521 -25.46 25.16 2.28
CA LEU A 521 -25.29 23.86 2.93
C LEU A 521 -25.82 23.95 4.37
N GLN A 522 -26.78 23.09 4.71
CA GLN A 522 -27.27 22.92 6.08
C GLN A 522 -26.93 21.52 6.57
N ILE A 523 -26.65 21.36 7.87
CA ILE A 523 -26.38 20.06 8.48
C ILE A 523 -27.27 19.81 9.69
N GLY A 524 -27.70 18.56 9.82
CA GLY A 524 -28.46 18.10 10.97
C GLY A 524 -29.96 18.40 10.85
N LYS A 525 -30.76 17.72 11.67
CA LYS A 525 -32.21 17.95 11.78
C LYS A 525 -32.59 19.42 12.05
N GLU A 526 -31.76 20.12 12.82
CA GLU A 526 -31.95 21.55 13.14
C GLU A 526 -31.64 22.47 11.95
N GLY A 527 -31.01 21.98 10.89
CA GLY A 527 -30.70 22.74 9.69
C GLY A 527 -29.62 23.80 9.90
N TYR A 528 -28.53 23.48 10.62
CA TYR A 528 -27.48 24.46 10.88
C TYR A 528 -26.72 24.80 9.60
N VAL A 529 -26.67 26.09 9.24
CA VAL A 529 -26.03 26.58 8.02
C VAL A 529 -24.51 26.59 8.18
N LEU A 530 -23.81 25.97 7.23
CA LEU A 530 -22.35 26.05 7.13
C LEU A 530 -21.97 27.41 6.55
N SER A 531 -21.16 28.15 7.30
CA SER A 531 -20.70 29.49 6.91
C SER A 531 -19.20 29.66 7.14
N GLU A 532 -18.50 30.23 6.17
CA GLU A 532 -17.08 30.60 6.32
C GLU A 532 -16.92 31.94 7.05
N ASN A 533 -16.62 31.85 8.34
CA ASN A 533 -16.51 33.00 9.26
C ASN A 533 -15.09 33.19 9.82
N GLN A 534 -14.08 32.57 9.21
CA GLN A 534 -12.66 32.57 9.61
C GLN A 534 -12.40 31.91 10.97
N THR A 535 -13.40 31.25 11.55
CA THR A 535 -13.27 30.47 12.78
C THR A 535 -12.78 29.06 12.49
N LYS A 536 -11.84 28.57 13.30
CA LYS A 536 -11.38 27.17 13.26
C LYS A 536 -11.68 26.54 14.63
N PRO A 537 -12.64 25.60 14.73
CA PRO A 537 -13.44 24.98 13.66
C PRO A 537 -14.59 25.86 13.12
N ILE A 538 -15.22 25.43 12.02
CA ILE A 538 -16.48 26.02 11.54
C ILE A 538 -17.57 25.79 12.59
N VAL A 539 -18.17 26.89 13.05
CA VAL A 539 -19.20 26.88 14.11
C VAL A 539 -20.60 26.74 13.50
N LEU A 540 -21.44 25.91 14.12
CA LEU A 540 -22.82 25.60 13.73
C LEU A 540 -23.79 26.22 14.74
N ASN A 541 -24.05 27.51 14.59
CA ASN A 541 -24.86 28.30 15.54
C ASN A 541 -26.00 29.09 14.89
N ARG A 542 -26.27 28.86 13.60
CA ARG A 542 -27.27 29.57 12.80
C ARG A 542 -28.04 28.58 11.94
N THR A 543 -29.34 28.82 11.76
CA THR A 543 -30.23 27.99 10.93
C THR A 543 -30.84 28.78 9.77
N GLN A 544 -30.78 30.11 9.83
CA GLN A 544 -31.31 30.99 8.78
C GLN A 544 -30.38 31.02 7.56
N ILE A 545 -30.95 30.67 6.41
CA ILE A 545 -30.30 30.80 5.10
C ILE A 545 -30.39 32.26 4.64
N ASP A 546 -29.28 32.78 4.16
CA ASP A 546 -29.13 34.06 3.49
C ASP A 546 -28.33 33.83 2.20
N THR A 547 -29.05 33.81 1.06
CA THR A 547 -28.47 33.55 -0.27
C THR A 547 -27.71 34.73 -0.84
N ASP A 548 -27.74 35.90 -0.19
CA ASP A 548 -26.93 37.06 -0.54
C ASP A 548 -25.60 37.10 0.24
N ASN A 549 -25.52 36.42 1.38
CA ASN A 549 -24.32 36.33 2.18
C ASN A 549 -23.28 35.38 1.57
N ALA A 550 -22.21 35.94 1.00
CA ALA A 550 -21.10 35.18 0.41
C ALA A 550 -20.47 34.14 1.37
N ALA A 551 -20.55 34.33 2.69
CA ALA A 551 -20.05 33.35 3.65
C ALA A 551 -20.84 32.03 3.65
N GLN A 552 -22.12 32.05 3.24
CA GLN A 552 -23.02 30.89 3.19
C GLN A 552 -23.07 30.22 1.81
N LEU A 553 -22.40 30.80 0.82
CA LEU A 553 -22.43 30.31 -0.56
C LEU A 553 -21.22 29.42 -0.83
N TRP A 554 -21.50 28.19 -1.22
CA TRP A 554 -20.53 27.15 -1.52
C TRP A 554 -20.67 26.69 -2.97
N CYS A 555 -19.57 26.29 -3.59
CA CYS A 555 -19.58 25.70 -4.93
C CYS A 555 -18.71 24.44 -4.97
N PHE A 556 -18.98 23.61 -5.98
CA PHE A 556 -18.32 22.32 -6.16
C PHE A 556 -17.46 22.32 -7.43
N VAL A 557 -16.27 21.72 -7.35
CA VAL A 557 -15.42 21.44 -8.51
C VAL A 557 -15.10 19.94 -8.51
N GLY A 558 -15.53 19.20 -9.54
CA GLY A 558 -15.37 17.74 -9.60
C GLY A 558 -16.60 17.03 -10.13
N ASP A 559 -16.71 15.73 -9.85
CA ASP A 559 -17.82 14.88 -10.27
C ASP A 559 -17.99 13.69 -9.30
N GLU A 560 -19.04 12.88 -9.49
CA GLU A 560 -19.34 11.73 -8.62
C GLU A 560 -18.25 10.64 -8.64
N ALA A 561 -17.54 10.46 -9.76
CA ALA A 561 -16.55 9.41 -9.90
C ALA A 561 -15.24 9.78 -9.21
N GLU A 562 -14.77 11.00 -9.41
CA GLU A 562 -13.50 11.48 -8.88
C GLU A 562 -13.62 12.20 -7.54
N GLY A 563 -14.84 12.57 -7.13
CA GLY A 563 -15.12 13.38 -5.95
C GLY A 563 -15.04 14.88 -6.22
N TYR A 564 -15.49 15.65 -5.23
CA TYR A 564 -15.67 17.09 -5.29
C TYR A 564 -14.70 17.82 -4.37
N ARG A 565 -14.08 18.89 -4.86
CA ARG A 565 -13.47 19.92 -4.02
C ARG A 565 -14.54 20.98 -3.72
N ILE A 566 -14.61 21.42 -2.47
CA ILE A 566 -15.65 22.34 -1.97
C ILE A 566 -15.02 23.68 -1.65
N TYR A 567 -15.57 24.75 -2.23
CA TYR A 567 -15.08 26.12 -2.09
C TYR A 567 -16.17 27.03 -1.55
N ASN A 568 -15.77 28.13 -0.91
CA ASN A 568 -16.67 29.15 -0.39
C ASN A 568 -16.51 30.48 -1.14
N CYS A 569 -17.63 31.14 -1.45
CA CYS A 569 -17.66 32.40 -2.19
C CYS A 569 -16.84 33.50 -1.50
N LYS A 570 -16.98 33.66 -0.17
CA LYS A 570 -16.25 34.67 0.61
C LYS A 570 -14.75 34.35 0.75
N ALA A 571 -14.38 33.07 0.82
CA ALA A 571 -12.97 32.67 0.95
C ALA A 571 -12.18 32.84 -0.35
N GLY A 572 -12.87 32.80 -1.50
CA GLY A 572 -12.27 32.87 -2.82
C GLY A 572 -11.71 31.52 -3.31
N ALA A 573 -11.32 31.49 -4.59
CA ALA A 573 -10.90 30.27 -5.28
C ALA A 573 -9.55 29.72 -4.82
N GLY A 574 -8.73 30.50 -4.11
CA GLY A 574 -7.46 30.06 -3.52
C GLY A 574 -7.60 29.32 -2.18
N LYS A 575 -8.83 29.08 -1.70
CA LYS A 575 -9.09 28.39 -0.44
C LYS A 575 -10.07 27.23 -0.63
N VAL A 576 -9.71 26.04 -0.14
CA VAL A 576 -10.52 24.80 -0.27
C VAL A 576 -10.86 24.23 1.11
N LEU A 577 -12.04 23.63 1.26
CA LEU A 577 -12.41 22.90 2.46
C LEU A 577 -11.64 21.57 2.51
N ALA A 578 -10.84 21.38 3.56
CA ALA A 578 -10.08 20.16 3.79
C ALA A 578 -10.28 19.66 5.21
N ALA A 579 -10.05 18.36 5.44
CA ALA A 579 -10.19 17.74 6.74
C ALA A 579 -9.02 16.79 7.06
N PRO A 580 -8.68 16.60 8.35
CA PRO A 580 -7.64 15.67 8.77
C PRO A 580 -8.02 14.22 8.49
N VAL A 581 -7.05 13.40 8.10
CA VAL A 581 -7.23 11.95 7.86
C VAL A 581 -7.38 11.19 9.17
N THR A 582 -6.63 11.59 10.20
CA THR A 582 -6.67 10.94 11.51
C THR A 582 -7.81 11.48 12.37
N MET A 583 -8.74 10.59 12.73
CA MET A 583 -9.88 10.93 13.61
C MET A 583 -9.44 10.99 15.07
N LYS A 584 -9.56 12.17 15.67
CA LYS A 584 -9.32 12.49 17.10
C LYS A 584 -10.62 12.63 17.89
N GLY A 585 -10.52 12.51 19.22
CA GLY A 585 -11.65 12.58 20.14
C GLY A 585 -12.60 11.39 20.01
N ASN A 586 -13.75 11.46 20.67
CA ASN A 586 -14.74 10.39 20.61
C ASN A 586 -15.31 10.26 19.18
N LYS A 587 -14.88 9.22 18.46
CA LYS A 587 -15.31 8.89 17.08
C LYS A 587 -15.19 10.10 16.13
N GLY A 588 -14.09 10.84 16.17
CA GLY A 588 -13.84 11.98 15.27
C GLY A 588 -14.41 13.33 15.73
N GLY A 589 -14.99 13.43 16.93
CA GLY A 589 -15.61 14.66 17.43
C GLY A 589 -14.66 15.85 17.63
N GLU A 590 -13.34 15.61 17.63
CA GLU A 590 -12.30 16.64 17.70
C GLU A 590 -11.53 16.78 16.38
N SER A 591 -12.10 16.27 15.29
CA SER A 591 -11.54 16.35 13.93
C SER A 591 -12.40 17.29 13.12
N TYR A 592 -11.80 18.37 12.62
CA TYR A 592 -12.56 19.49 12.09
C TYR A 592 -12.21 19.79 10.63
N PRO A 593 -13.20 19.79 9.73
CA PRO A 593 -13.05 20.41 8.41
C PRO A 593 -12.78 21.91 8.54
N VAL A 594 -11.79 22.41 7.82
CA VAL A 594 -11.37 23.82 7.83
C VAL A 594 -10.88 24.26 6.44
N MET A 595 -10.93 25.56 6.16
CA MET A 595 -10.42 26.10 4.90
C MET A 595 -8.88 26.18 4.92
N HIS A 596 -8.25 25.62 3.87
CA HIS A 596 -6.80 25.67 3.61
C HIS A 596 -6.50 26.40 2.30
N SER A 597 -5.29 26.96 2.17
CA SER A 597 -4.78 27.39 0.85
C SER A 597 -4.74 26.19 -0.09
N THR A 598 -5.14 26.36 -1.36
CA THR A 598 -5.15 25.27 -2.34
C THR A 598 -3.76 24.66 -2.58
N ASP A 599 -2.71 25.45 -2.38
CA ASP A 599 -1.32 25.04 -2.60
C ASP A 599 -0.62 24.58 -1.31
N GLU A 600 -1.30 24.63 -0.16
CA GLU A 600 -0.76 24.34 1.17
C GLU A 600 -1.70 23.44 1.98
N VAL A 601 -2.35 22.47 1.32
CA VAL A 601 -3.10 21.43 2.02
C VAL A 601 -2.10 20.48 2.69
N PRO A 602 -2.17 20.29 4.03
CA PRO A 602 -1.26 19.37 4.72
C PRO A 602 -1.35 17.94 4.20
N ASN A 603 -0.23 17.20 4.24
CA ASN A 603 -0.17 15.80 3.77
C ASN A 603 -1.11 14.86 4.55
N ASP A 604 -1.45 15.20 5.79
CA ASP A 604 -2.39 14.47 6.63
C ASP A 604 -3.84 14.98 6.51
N TYR A 605 -4.13 15.80 5.48
CA TYR A 605 -5.45 16.31 5.17
C TYR A 605 -5.91 15.86 3.77
N ILE A 606 -7.22 15.77 3.61
CA ILE A 606 -7.89 15.50 2.32
C ILE A 606 -8.86 16.63 2.02
N ASP A 607 -8.78 17.16 0.81
CA ASP A 607 -9.64 18.22 0.28
C ASP A 607 -10.59 17.71 -0.83
N VAL A 608 -10.62 16.40 -1.06
CA VAL A 608 -11.53 15.72 -1.98
C VAL A 608 -12.61 14.98 -1.21
N TRP A 609 -13.85 15.33 -1.51
CA TRP A 609 -15.04 14.89 -0.81
C TRP A 609 -15.93 14.02 -1.69
N MET A 610 -16.64 13.09 -1.07
CA MET A 610 -17.62 12.22 -1.69
C MET A 610 -18.97 12.44 -1.01
N PHE A 611 -20.04 12.34 -1.80
CA PHE A 611 -21.41 12.34 -1.29
C PHE A 611 -21.96 10.91 -1.30
N GLN A 612 -22.79 10.58 -0.33
CA GLN A 612 -23.60 9.37 -0.30
C GLN A 612 -25.02 9.79 0.03
N ASP A 613 -26.04 9.20 -0.61
CA ASP A 613 -27.43 9.49 -0.27
C ASP A 613 -27.73 9.25 1.21
N SER A 614 -28.52 10.14 1.80
CA SER A 614 -28.98 10.06 3.18
C SER A 614 -30.50 10.10 3.19
N GLU A 615 -31.12 9.11 3.81
CA GLU A 615 -32.59 9.03 3.95
C GLU A 615 -33.09 9.55 5.30
N ASP A 616 -32.20 9.93 6.22
CA ASP A 616 -32.56 10.31 7.60
C ASP A 616 -33.37 11.61 7.74
N LEU A 617 -33.24 12.53 6.78
CA LEU A 617 -33.98 13.81 6.77
C LEU A 617 -34.92 13.96 5.58
N GLY A 618 -34.78 13.13 4.54
CA GLY A 618 -35.54 13.24 3.30
C GLY A 618 -34.97 12.36 2.20
N THR A 619 -35.58 12.36 1.03
CA THR A 619 -35.14 11.58 -0.14
C THR A 619 -34.70 12.48 -1.28
N GLY A 620 -33.82 11.98 -2.15
CA GLY A 620 -33.32 12.70 -3.32
C GLY A 620 -31.92 13.31 -3.14
N SER A 621 -31.37 13.84 -4.24
CA SER A 621 -29.96 14.27 -4.34
C SER A 621 -29.54 15.39 -3.39
N ASN A 622 -30.52 16.14 -2.85
CA ASN A 622 -30.28 17.23 -1.91
C ASN A 622 -29.86 16.74 -0.52
N TYR A 623 -30.17 15.49 -0.15
CA TYR A 623 -29.85 14.94 1.17
C TYR A 623 -28.70 13.95 1.05
N ALA A 624 -27.56 14.26 1.66
CA ALA A 624 -26.38 13.43 1.54
C ALA A 624 -25.51 13.42 2.80
N TYR A 625 -24.85 12.31 3.06
CA TYR A 625 -23.68 12.28 3.94
C TYR A 625 -22.44 12.71 3.17
N LEU A 626 -21.67 13.62 3.76
CA LEU A 626 -20.40 14.11 3.20
C LEU A 626 -19.22 13.45 3.91
N TYR A 627 -18.24 12.94 3.15
CA TYR A 627 -17.06 12.26 3.70
C TYR A 627 -15.83 12.43 2.80
N GLN A 628 -14.63 12.19 3.35
CA GLN A 628 -13.37 12.27 2.59
C GLN A 628 -13.24 11.09 1.62
N LYS A 629 -12.75 11.34 0.39
CA LYS A 629 -12.49 10.25 -0.58
C LYS A 629 -11.56 9.19 0.04
N GLY A 630 -11.97 7.93 -0.04
CA GLY A 630 -11.26 6.80 0.58
C GLY A 630 -11.67 6.46 2.01
N TYR A 631 -12.50 7.29 2.67
CA TYR A 631 -12.91 7.10 4.07
C TYR A 631 -14.45 7.14 4.24
N PRO A 632 -15.19 6.16 3.68
CA PRO A 632 -16.65 6.17 3.69
C PRO A 632 -17.29 6.16 5.09
N ALA A 633 -16.59 5.68 6.11
CA ALA A 633 -17.06 5.70 7.50
C ALA A 633 -16.95 7.07 8.18
N HIS A 634 -16.14 8.00 7.66
CA HIS A 634 -15.88 9.30 8.28
C HIS A 634 -16.91 10.33 7.79
N LYS A 635 -18.16 10.25 8.26
CA LYS A 635 -19.19 11.23 7.89
C LYS A 635 -19.04 12.52 8.70
N ILE A 636 -19.21 13.67 8.05
CA ILE A 636 -19.34 14.94 8.76
C ILE A 636 -20.61 14.92 9.62
N ASN A 637 -20.54 15.49 10.81
CA ASN A 637 -21.66 15.65 11.73
C ASN A 637 -21.54 16.98 12.49
N ASN A 638 -22.65 17.47 13.01
CA ASN A 638 -22.67 18.48 14.06
C ASN A 638 -22.25 17.85 15.40
N ARG A 639 -21.07 18.23 15.91
CA ARG A 639 -20.57 17.80 17.23
C ARG A 639 -20.37 19.03 18.10
N ASP A 640 -21.19 19.19 19.13
CA ASP A 640 -21.13 20.32 20.06
C ASP A 640 -21.16 21.69 19.36
N LYS A 641 -22.07 21.85 18.37
CA LYS A 641 -22.21 23.07 17.56
C LYS A 641 -20.96 23.40 16.73
N LYS A 642 -20.19 22.38 16.34
CA LYS A 642 -19.02 22.49 15.46
C LYS A 642 -19.14 21.47 14.35
N LEU A 643 -18.73 21.87 13.14
CA LEU A 643 -18.59 20.95 12.03
C LEU A 643 -17.42 20.01 12.31
N ALA A 644 -17.70 18.73 12.55
CA ALA A 644 -16.70 17.72 12.90
C ALA A 644 -17.07 16.38 12.26
N PHE A 645 -16.44 15.29 12.68
CA PHE A 645 -16.75 13.95 12.18
C PHE A 645 -17.51 13.10 13.18
N TRP A 646 -18.23 12.10 12.65
CA TRP A 646 -18.67 10.92 13.37
C TRP A 646 -18.21 9.67 12.60
N SER A 647 -17.17 9.01 13.10
CA SER A 647 -16.56 7.85 12.43
C SER A 647 -17.16 6.50 12.84
N GLY A 648 -18.15 6.51 13.74
CA GLY A 648 -18.77 5.28 14.26
C GLY A 648 -20.24 5.11 13.88
N GLY A 649 -20.72 5.89 12.91
CA GLY A 649 -22.11 5.87 12.43
C GLY A 649 -22.43 7.09 11.57
N ALA A 650 -23.66 7.15 11.08
CA ALA A 650 -24.27 8.32 10.46
C ALA A 650 -25.75 8.33 10.85
N ASP A 651 -26.33 9.52 10.97
CA ASP A 651 -27.72 9.75 11.34
C ASP A 651 -28.20 11.10 10.78
N ALA A 652 -29.41 11.51 11.17
CA ALA A 652 -29.98 12.82 10.89
C ALA A 652 -29.06 14.01 11.25
N GLY A 653 -28.15 13.87 12.22
CA GLY A 653 -27.15 14.89 12.58
C GLY A 653 -26.00 15.00 11.58
N SER A 654 -25.78 13.93 10.81
CA SER A 654 -24.74 13.80 9.78
C SER A 654 -25.25 14.13 8.37
N THR A 655 -26.56 14.26 8.19
CA THR A 655 -27.18 14.58 6.91
C THR A 655 -26.93 16.05 6.55
N LEU A 656 -26.32 16.26 5.38
CA LEU A 656 -26.19 17.55 4.73
C LEU A 656 -27.37 17.75 3.78
N THR A 657 -28.05 18.88 3.91
CA THR A 657 -29.01 19.38 2.91
C THR A 657 -28.31 20.40 2.03
N VAL A 658 -28.16 20.06 0.75
CA VAL A 658 -27.52 20.90 -0.28
C VAL A 658 -28.62 21.53 -1.14
N THR A 659 -28.71 22.85 -1.15
CA THR A 659 -29.76 23.57 -1.88
C THR A 659 -29.14 24.59 -2.82
N PHE A 660 -29.56 24.57 -4.09
CA PHE A 660 -29.16 25.58 -5.05
C PHE A 660 -29.65 26.95 -4.60
N ALA A 661 -28.75 27.92 -4.49
CA ALA A 661 -29.05 29.27 -4.05
C ALA A 661 -29.19 30.21 -5.24
N ARG A 662 -28.13 30.33 -6.06
CA ARG A 662 -28.11 31.19 -7.24
C ARG A 662 -26.96 30.84 -8.17
N LYS A 663 -27.06 31.26 -9.43
CA LYS A 663 -25.91 31.28 -10.36
C LYS A 663 -25.35 32.69 -10.40
N THR A 664 -24.04 32.82 -10.46
CA THR A 664 -23.42 34.12 -10.75
C THR A 664 -23.95 34.56 -12.12
N SER A 665 -24.73 35.65 -12.15
CA SER A 665 -25.19 36.20 -13.41
C SER A 665 -24.10 37.12 -13.93
N PRO A 666 -23.70 37.05 -15.21
CA PRO A 666 -22.86 38.07 -15.78
C PRO A 666 -23.62 39.40 -15.67
N THR A 667 -23.15 40.30 -14.81
CA THR A 667 -23.59 41.69 -14.89
C THR A 667 -23.13 42.16 -16.26
N ALA A 668 -24.08 42.44 -17.16
CA ALA A 668 -23.79 42.83 -18.55
C ALA A 668 -22.88 44.07 -18.68
N ILE A 669 -22.59 44.75 -17.55
CA ILE A 669 -21.76 45.94 -17.48
C ILE A 669 -20.91 45.87 -16.19
N ALA A 670 -19.67 45.39 -16.31
CA ALA A 670 -18.77 45.19 -15.17
C ALA A 670 -18.13 46.49 -14.63
N ASN A 671 -18.19 47.60 -15.37
CA ASN A 671 -17.60 48.88 -14.95
C ASN A 671 -18.24 50.04 -15.72
N ILE A 672 -18.95 50.93 -15.02
CA ILE A 672 -19.31 52.25 -15.53
C ILE A 672 -18.47 53.26 -14.77
N SER A 673 -17.47 53.87 -15.42
CA SER A 673 -16.72 54.96 -14.80
C SER A 673 -17.55 56.23 -14.79
N ALA A 674 -17.83 56.79 -13.61
CA ALA A 674 -18.39 58.13 -13.48
C ALA A 674 -17.29 59.17 -13.74
N GLN A 675 -17.01 59.51 -15.00
CA GLN A 675 -16.18 60.67 -15.32
C GLN A 675 -17.06 61.89 -15.57
N HIS A 676 -16.88 62.92 -14.73
CA HIS A 676 -17.33 64.27 -15.02
C HIS A 676 -16.24 65.03 -15.79
N SER A 677 -16.65 65.63 -16.91
CA SER A 677 -16.00 66.70 -17.69
C SER A 677 -14.58 66.49 -18.25
N ALA A 678 -14.52 66.29 -19.57
CA ALA A 678 -13.55 66.91 -20.49
C ALA A 678 -14.24 67.08 -21.87
N ALA A 679 -14.06 68.23 -22.50
CA ALA A 679 -15.01 68.84 -23.44
C ALA A 679 -15.05 68.30 -24.88
N ASP A 680 -14.11 67.46 -25.35
CA ASP A 680 -13.92 67.30 -26.81
C ASP A 680 -13.92 65.86 -27.36
N ALA A 681 -14.70 64.92 -26.80
CA ALA A 681 -14.81 63.58 -27.39
C ALA A 681 -16.27 63.17 -27.67
N THR A 682 -16.51 62.67 -28.89
CA THR A 682 -17.81 62.24 -29.41
C THR A 682 -18.31 61.03 -28.63
N ILE A 683 -19.56 61.10 -28.17
CA ILE A 683 -20.22 60.03 -27.40
C ILE A 683 -21.11 59.24 -28.36
N TYR A 684 -21.14 57.93 -28.24
CA TYR A 684 -22.00 57.03 -29.02
C TYR A 684 -23.04 56.35 -28.13
N ASN A 685 -24.24 56.09 -28.66
CA ASN A 685 -25.19 55.19 -27.99
C ASN A 685 -24.74 53.72 -28.16
N LEU A 686 -25.47 52.78 -27.55
CA LEU A 686 -25.13 51.35 -27.62
C LEU A 686 -25.28 50.74 -29.03
N ASP A 687 -25.93 51.46 -29.96
CA ASP A 687 -26.05 51.06 -31.38
C ASP A 687 -24.92 51.63 -32.24
N GLY A 688 -23.90 52.27 -31.64
CA GLY A 688 -22.75 52.84 -32.35
C GLY A 688 -23.06 54.15 -33.10
N ARG A 689 -24.19 54.80 -32.83
CA ARG A 689 -24.56 56.09 -33.43
C ARG A 689 -24.11 57.25 -32.53
N PRO A 690 -23.70 58.41 -33.07
CA PRO A 690 -23.44 59.59 -32.26
C PRO A 690 -24.63 59.90 -31.35
N ALA A 691 -24.39 59.95 -30.06
CA ALA A 691 -25.40 60.23 -29.05
C ALA A 691 -25.83 61.70 -29.15
N ALA A 692 -27.14 61.94 -29.21
CA ALA A 692 -27.68 63.29 -29.19
C ALA A 692 -27.20 64.07 -27.96
N PRO A 693 -27.09 65.41 -28.02
CA PRO A 693 -26.61 66.24 -26.90
C PRO A 693 -27.33 65.95 -25.57
N LEU A 694 -28.63 65.62 -25.64
CA LEU A 694 -29.51 65.33 -24.51
C LEU A 694 -29.67 63.83 -24.17
N TYR A 695 -28.87 62.94 -24.77
CA TYR A 695 -28.96 61.50 -24.50
C TYR A 695 -28.73 61.19 -23.00
N GLN A 696 -29.64 60.40 -22.42
CA GLN A 696 -29.58 59.89 -21.05
C GLN A 696 -29.52 58.37 -21.10
N GLY A 697 -28.61 57.77 -20.33
CA GLY A 697 -28.43 56.32 -20.31
C GLY A 697 -26.98 55.88 -20.59
N VAL A 698 -26.79 54.59 -20.83
CA VAL A 698 -25.47 54.00 -21.06
C VAL A 698 -24.98 54.35 -22.46
N CYS A 699 -23.78 54.90 -22.56
CA CYS A 699 -23.16 55.35 -23.80
C CYS A 699 -21.70 54.88 -23.86
N VAL A 700 -21.08 54.97 -25.04
CA VAL A 700 -19.68 54.62 -25.29
C VAL A 700 -18.90 55.89 -25.65
N LYS A 701 -17.77 56.13 -24.98
CA LYS A 701 -16.83 57.21 -25.29
C LYS A 701 -15.42 56.65 -25.21
N ASP A 702 -14.60 56.86 -26.24
CA ASP A 702 -13.22 56.34 -26.32
C ASP A 702 -13.12 54.84 -26.00
N GLY A 703 -14.07 54.05 -26.50
CA GLY A 703 -14.15 52.59 -26.28
C GLY A 703 -14.61 52.16 -24.89
N LYS A 704 -14.98 53.10 -24.00
CA LYS A 704 -15.43 52.81 -22.62
C LYS A 704 -16.92 53.08 -22.44
N LYS A 705 -17.61 52.22 -21.69
CA LYS A 705 -19.03 52.37 -21.33
C LYS A 705 -19.18 53.36 -20.17
N LEU A 706 -20.10 54.31 -20.30
CA LEU A 706 -20.37 55.41 -19.37
C LEU A 706 -21.89 55.53 -19.13
N LEU A 707 -22.32 55.99 -17.95
CA LEU A 707 -23.72 56.37 -17.69
C LEU A 707 -23.81 57.89 -17.71
N LYS A 708 -24.57 58.44 -18.66
CA LYS A 708 -24.82 59.88 -18.77
C LYS A 708 -26.16 60.20 -18.10
N SER A 709 -26.12 60.88 -16.96
CA SER A 709 -27.29 61.42 -16.26
C SER A 709 -27.31 62.96 -16.33
N ARG A 710 -28.48 63.59 -16.16
CA ARG A 710 -28.54 65.05 -15.89
C ARG A 710 -27.89 65.32 -14.54
N ARG A 711 -27.14 66.41 -14.43
CA ARG A 711 -26.92 67.04 -13.12
C ARG A 711 -28.19 67.73 -12.68
#